data_AF-A0A7K2WQD2-F1
#
_entry.id   AF-A0A7K2WQD2-F1
#
_cell.length_a   1.000
_cell.length_b   1.000
_cell.length_c   1.000
_cell.angle_alpha   90.00
_cell.angle_beta   90.00
_cell.angle_gamma   90.00
#
_symmetry.space_group_name_H-M   'P 1'
#
loop_
_entity.id
_entity.type
_entity.pdbx_description
1 polymer ?
#
loop_
_entity_poly.entity_id
_entity_poly.type
_entity_poly.pdbx_seq_one_letter_code
_entity_poly.pdbx_strand_id
1 'polypeptide(L)'
;GEALAAEGRRAGVRFPTAPHDERYLWLEPAGAGAPVPAAPERAEPPADVPLTSEIPVAATAPTARTWTDHPEAAEHVVLGRPTLPGAGYPGKVAELLGRDTFGLRDMTFRAAVRLPATLVAEREGPGVVFRDGTGAVVCSADVTEVSEVPDGDSLFADRSLSDRSLPDLSLPDLSSPDLVSERGFSPVAPDEMYRAFDRNGLSYGAGFRSVTALATAPGGRALGTLSAAVVPDAGLVDARLLDGAFQVALAACGAEGLYVPFTIERLTVRGRLSGEVRVYARRDRDSAPDSGLLTASLVVLDGTRPVLEAKGITWKRLSPPRLTDARPAGSAPVRAPRPATTGPAARNGHGPSVSRAGGLGPALAQWVAQALEIDVETLELDRPLQEQGLDSMLAVSLAQDIRSKLDVDIPVTLVLETGTVAKLAAELRDEYGVTSGPAPVEPARGGSPSPAAGTDPAPRPAEVAAPFVEVAPLPAEVTPPPAELSPVLAHTTASEAAQDTDRHDIAIVGVDGVFPGAADTTELWRVLTDREDCLKEVPKDRWDIDAYYSTDAAPGTVYLRRAGFVDELTGFDAGFFQISPAEARWIDPQQRHLVQSAWRALEDAGLAGDARNRSVGVFVGASYQHYRDVVVGDIVQTAAGLGNHNAILANRVSYFLDLRGPSMTIDTLCSSSLVALHTAVRSIRDGECEQAVVAGVHLGMSPQYFQLGSRLRSFSPSGRSRAFDAAADGFVPGEGVVTVVI
;
A
#
# COMPACT_ATOMS: atom_id res chain seq x y z
N GLY A 1 34.02 47.37 6.28
CA GLY A 1 33.20 47.07 7.47
C GLY A 1 31.83 46.71 6.94
N GLU A 2 31.58 45.45 6.62
CA GLU A 2 31.42 44.30 7.53
C GLU A 2 30.01 44.22 8.14
N ALA A 3 29.49 42.99 8.07
CA ALA A 3 28.40 42.40 8.83
C ALA A 3 26.96 42.77 8.46
N LEU A 4 26.48 42.20 7.36
CA LEU A 4 25.14 41.60 7.26
C LEU A 4 25.30 40.23 6.59
N ALA A 5 25.81 39.27 7.36
CA ALA A 5 25.92 37.87 7.00
C ALA A 5 24.86 37.05 7.75
N ALA A 6 24.22 36.16 7.00
CA ALA A 6 23.63 34.89 7.43
C ALA A 6 22.53 34.93 8.52
N GLU A 7 21.28 35.09 8.09
CA GLU A 7 20.14 34.44 8.76
C GLU A 7 19.52 33.42 7.80
N GLY A 8 19.50 32.16 8.24
CA GLY A 8 19.08 30.99 7.47
C GLY A 8 17.66 31.15 6.94
N ARG A 9 17.55 31.29 5.61
CA ARG A 9 16.25 31.21 4.93
C ARG A 9 15.84 29.76 4.87
N ARG A 10 14.78 29.43 5.62
CA ARG A 10 14.06 28.16 5.54
C ARG A 10 13.54 27.97 4.11
N ALA A 11 13.88 26.86 3.46
CA ALA A 11 13.33 26.47 2.15
C ALA A 11 12.28 25.38 2.37
N GLY A 12 11.04 25.61 1.92
CA GLY A 12 9.94 24.65 2.04
C GLY A 12 10.00 23.61 0.93
N VAL A 13 9.86 22.32 1.29
CA VAL A 13 9.70 21.23 0.33
C VAL A 13 8.20 21.00 0.10
N ARG A 14 7.78 20.97 -1.17
CA ARG A 14 6.39 20.75 -1.59
C ARG A 14 6.11 19.25 -1.69
N PHE A 15 5.02 18.78 -1.09
CA PHE A 15 4.66 17.37 -1.07
C PHE A 15 3.73 16.99 -2.22
N PRO A 16 3.97 15.87 -2.92
CA PRO A 16 3.04 15.34 -3.92
C PRO A 16 2.00 14.42 -3.25
N THR A 17 1.10 14.98 -2.43
CA THR A 17 -0.05 14.27 -1.85
C THR A 17 -1.37 14.90 -2.32
N ALA A 18 -1.73 14.63 -3.57
CA ALA A 18 -2.89 15.16 -4.29
C ALA A 18 -2.88 16.70 -4.51
N PRO A 19 -3.56 17.24 -5.55
CA PRO A 19 -3.40 18.64 -5.96
C PRO A 19 -3.98 19.70 -5.00
N HIS A 20 -4.59 19.31 -3.87
CA HIS A 20 -5.43 20.21 -3.07
C HIS A 20 -5.21 20.14 -1.54
N ASP A 21 -4.16 19.47 -1.04
CA ASP A 21 -3.87 19.41 0.40
C ASP A 21 -2.46 19.97 0.64
N GLU A 22 -2.37 21.25 0.98
CA GLU A 22 -1.11 21.94 1.24
C GLU A 22 -0.64 21.68 2.67
N ARG A 23 0.44 20.92 2.84
CA ARG A 23 1.17 20.85 4.12
C ARG A 23 2.62 21.27 3.93
N TYR A 24 3.12 22.05 4.88
CA TYR A 24 4.52 22.46 4.99
C TYR A 24 5.14 21.72 6.17
N LEU A 25 6.21 20.96 5.93
CA LEU A 25 7.06 20.42 7.00
C LEU A 25 8.45 21.04 6.87
N TRP A 26 8.98 21.46 8.02
CA TRP A 26 10.27 22.14 8.12
C TRP A 26 11.34 21.10 8.47
N LEU A 27 12.34 20.94 7.60
CA LEU A 27 13.55 20.17 7.93
C LEU A 27 14.66 21.16 8.30
N GLU A 28 15.27 20.95 9.46
CA GLU A 28 16.44 21.71 9.92
C GLU A 28 17.69 21.23 9.15
N PRO A 29 18.56 22.14 8.68
CA PRO A 29 19.83 21.75 8.08
C PRO A 29 20.79 21.20 9.15
N ALA A 30 21.46 20.09 8.83
CA ALA A 30 22.51 19.55 9.67
C ALA A 30 23.72 20.50 9.73
N GLY A 31 23.87 21.24 10.83
CA GLY A 31 25.10 21.98 11.11
C GLY A 31 24.97 23.28 11.88
N ALA A 32 24.54 23.22 13.14
CA ALA A 32 25.06 24.08 14.21
C ALA A 32 24.76 23.38 15.54
N GLY A 33 25.79 23.01 16.29
CA GLY A 33 25.63 22.34 17.58
C GLY A 33 24.77 23.18 18.53
N ALA A 34 23.56 22.71 18.81
CA ALA A 34 22.74 23.18 19.91
C ALA A 34 22.89 22.21 21.09
N PRO A 35 23.02 22.69 22.33
CA PRO A 35 23.24 21.82 23.49
C PRO A 35 21.99 20.97 23.77
N VAL A 36 22.24 19.72 24.14
CA VAL A 36 21.24 18.74 24.60
C VAL A 36 20.40 19.36 25.74
N PRO A 37 19.06 19.40 25.65
CA PRO A 37 18.24 19.80 26.78
C PRO A 37 18.34 18.73 27.88
N ALA A 38 18.70 19.15 29.10
CA ALA A 38 18.74 18.30 30.26
C ALA A 38 17.35 17.70 30.52
N ALA A 39 17.33 16.42 30.94
CA ALA A 39 16.12 15.70 31.33
C ALA A 39 15.29 16.48 32.37
N PRO A 40 13.96 16.44 32.32
CA PRO A 40 13.14 17.13 33.31
C PRO A 40 13.30 16.45 34.67
N GLU A 41 13.82 17.20 35.65
CA GLU A 41 13.82 16.81 37.06
C GLU A 41 12.39 16.61 37.55
N ARG A 42 12.18 15.51 38.28
CA ARG A 42 10.95 15.22 39.02
C ARG A 42 10.71 16.34 40.04
N ALA A 43 9.68 17.14 39.83
CA ALA A 43 9.14 18.02 40.86
C ALA A 43 8.20 17.22 41.79
N GLU A 44 8.54 17.17 43.07
CA GLU A 44 7.66 16.71 44.14
C GLU A 44 6.42 17.63 44.31
N PRO A 45 5.28 17.10 44.78
CA PRO A 45 4.03 17.85 44.81
C PRO A 45 3.99 18.83 46.00
N PRO A 46 3.45 20.05 45.84
CA PRO A 46 3.13 20.90 46.97
C PRO A 46 1.84 20.43 47.66
N ALA A 47 1.88 20.48 48.99
CA ALA A 47 0.83 20.10 49.91
C ALA A 47 -0.38 21.06 49.92
N ASP A 48 -1.53 20.48 50.27
CA ASP A 48 -2.73 21.08 50.88
C ASP A 48 -3.43 22.26 50.19
N VAL A 49 -4.51 21.94 49.46
CA VAL A 49 -5.66 22.84 49.25
C VAL A 49 -6.97 22.03 49.44
N PRO A 50 -7.99 22.54 50.16
CA PRO A 50 -9.08 21.72 50.68
C PRO A 50 -10.11 21.31 49.63
N LEU A 51 -10.59 20.07 49.76
CA LEU A 51 -11.75 19.49 49.09
C LEU A 51 -13.02 20.33 49.33
N THR A 52 -13.64 20.84 48.26
CA THR A 52 -15.10 20.86 48.08
C THR A 52 -15.47 21.27 46.64
N SER A 53 -15.81 20.30 45.81
CA SER A 53 -16.92 20.34 44.85
C SER A 53 -16.86 19.06 44.01
N GLU A 54 -17.88 18.23 44.18
CA GLU A 54 -18.09 17.01 43.39
C GLU A 54 -18.33 17.40 41.93
N ILE A 55 -17.33 17.16 41.08
CA ILE A 55 -17.51 17.12 39.62
C ILE A 55 -17.93 15.68 39.29
N PRO A 56 -19.06 15.43 38.59
CA PRO A 56 -19.43 14.08 38.20
C PRO A 56 -18.39 13.55 37.22
N VAL A 57 -17.72 12.46 37.60
CA VAL A 57 -16.85 11.69 36.71
C VAL A 57 -17.72 11.13 35.59
N ALA A 58 -17.56 11.66 34.38
CA ALA A 58 -18.18 11.09 33.18
C ALA A 58 -17.73 9.62 33.05
N ALA A 59 -18.70 8.71 33.00
CA ALA A 59 -18.44 7.30 32.78
C ALA A 59 -17.58 7.14 31.52
N THR A 60 -16.44 6.46 31.65
CA THR A 60 -15.60 6.08 30.51
C THR A 60 -16.45 5.25 29.54
N ALA A 61 -16.65 5.78 28.32
CA ALA A 61 -17.42 5.09 27.28
C ALA A 61 -16.85 3.68 27.05
N PRO A 62 -17.70 2.67 26.81
CA PRO A 62 -17.25 1.30 26.58
C PRO A 62 -16.29 1.25 25.37
N THR A 63 -15.17 0.55 25.54
CA THR A 63 -14.18 0.35 24.46
C THR A 63 -14.61 -0.71 23.46
N ALA A 64 -15.67 -1.47 23.76
CA ALA A 64 -16.25 -2.41 22.81
C ALA A 64 -17.76 -2.55 23.02
N ARG A 65 -18.50 -2.82 21.94
CA ARG A 65 -19.94 -3.07 21.96
C ARG A 65 -20.32 -4.10 20.90
N THR A 66 -21.28 -4.96 21.20
CA THR A 66 -21.77 -6.00 20.30
C THR A 66 -23.25 -5.80 20.02
N TRP A 67 -23.64 -5.95 18.75
CA TRP A 67 -25.03 -5.96 18.29
C TRP A 67 -25.33 -7.30 17.64
N THR A 68 -26.44 -7.91 18.03
CA THR A 68 -26.96 -9.14 17.43
C THR A 68 -28.28 -8.91 16.70
N ASP A 69 -28.92 -7.77 16.95
CA ASP A 69 -30.12 -7.31 16.27
C ASP A 69 -29.81 -6.06 15.43
N HIS A 70 -30.43 -6.02 14.26
CA HIS A 70 -30.18 -5.04 13.20
C HIS A 70 -31.49 -4.72 12.49
N PRO A 71 -32.46 -4.08 13.18
CA PRO A 71 -33.76 -3.76 12.61
C PRO A 71 -33.65 -2.92 11.33
N GLU A 72 -32.62 -2.08 11.24
CA GLU A 72 -32.30 -1.29 10.05
C GLU A 72 -32.07 -2.12 8.78
N ALA A 73 -31.61 -3.37 8.91
CA ALA A 73 -31.28 -4.21 7.77
C ALA A 73 -32.48 -5.03 7.27
N ALA A 74 -33.55 -5.17 8.07
CA ALA A 74 -34.78 -5.86 7.67
C ALA A 74 -35.48 -5.16 6.50
N GLU A 75 -35.35 -3.84 6.45
CA GLU A 75 -35.97 -2.98 5.43
C GLU A 75 -34.98 -2.48 4.37
N HIS A 76 -33.74 -2.99 4.38
CA HIS A 76 -32.70 -2.64 3.43
C HIS A 76 -32.17 -3.92 2.75
N VAL A 77 -32.71 -4.23 1.57
CA VAL A 77 -32.48 -5.49 0.87
C VAL A 77 -31.64 -5.27 -0.38
N VAL A 78 -30.44 -5.85 -0.41
CA VAL A 78 -29.50 -5.77 -1.54
C VAL A 78 -29.45 -7.13 -2.23
N LEU A 79 -29.76 -7.17 -3.53
CA LEU A 79 -29.82 -8.37 -4.36
C LEU A 79 -30.64 -9.50 -3.71
N GLY A 80 -31.80 -9.14 -3.16
CA GLY A 80 -32.73 -10.06 -2.51
C GLY A 80 -32.32 -10.51 -1.10
N ARG A 81 -31.27 -9.92 -0.51
CA ARG A 81 -30.80 -10.27 0.84
C ARG A 81 -30.81 -9.08 1.79
N PRO A 82 -31.43 -9.20 2.98
CA PRO A 82 -31.32 -8.20 4.04
C PRO A 82 -29.85 -7.91 4.38
N THR A 83 -29.46 -6.64 4.28
CA THR A 83 -28.07 -6.19 4.37
C THR A 83 -28.00 -4.93 5.22
N LEU A 84 -27.05 -4.86 6.15
CA LEU A 84 -26.81 -3.67 6.96
C LEU A 84 -26.48 -2.46 6.08
N PRO A 85 -27.28 -1.38 6.09
CA PRO A 85 -26.96 -0.18 5.32
C PRO A 85 -25.69 0.49 5.85
N GLY A 86 -24.91 1.11 4.97
CA GLY A 86 -23.73 1.88 5.36
C GLY A 86 -24.06 3.02 6.34
N ALA A 87 -25.27 3.58 6.24
CA ALA A 87 -25.82 4.57 7.16
C ALA A 87 -26.08 4.04 8.59
N GLY A 88 -26.07 2.71 8.80
CA GLY A 88 -26.21 2.10 10.12
C GLY A 88 -24.97 2.25 11.01
N TYR A 89 -23.77 2.37 10.42
CA TYR A 89 -22.52 2.42 11.20
C TYR A 89 -22.37 3.69 12.04
N PRO A 90 -22.65 4.91 11.54
CA PRO A 90 -22.64 6.11 12.38
C PRO A 90 -23.57 6.03 13.60
N GLY A 91 -24.76 5.42 13.46
CA GLY A 91 -25.66 5.16 14.59
C GLY A 91 -25.04 4.25 15.64
N LYS A 92 -24.36 3.19 15.21
CA LYS A 92 -23.63 2.28 16.11
C LYS A 92 -22.42 2.94 16.77
N VAL A 93 -21.73 3.85 16.08
CA VAL A 93 -20.67 4.66 16.72
C VAL A 93 -21.27 5.59 17.78
N ALA A 94 -22.39 6.25 17.49
CA ALA A 94 -23.07 7.11 18.46
C ALA A 94 -23.47 6.32 19.72
N GLU A 95 -23.99 5.10 19.54
CA GLU A 95 -24.30 4.18 20.63
C GLU A 95 -23.07 3.72 21.41
N LEU A 96 -21.94 3.45 20.75
CA LEU A 96 -20.67 3.08 21.38
C LEU A 96 -20.12 4.24 22.23
N LEU A 97 -20.17 5.45 21.70
CA LEU A 97 -19.66 6.66 22.38
C LEU A 97 -20.63 7.20 23.44
N GLY A 98 -21.92 6.85 23.36
CA GLY A 98 -22.96 7.39 24.24
C GLY A 98 -23.23 8.88 24.04
N ARG A 99 -22.94 9.43 22.86
CA ARG A 99 -23.12 10.86 22.52
C ARG A 99 -23.69 11.04 21.11
N ASP A 100 -24.44 12.11 20.90
CA ASP A 100 -25.07 12.48 19.63
C ASP A 100 -24.31 13.56 18.85
N THR A 101 -23.15 13.97 19.36
CA THR A 101 -22.24 14.93 18.72
C THR A 101 -20.85 14.31 18.61
N PHE A 102 -20.39 14.05 17.40
CA PHE A 102 -19.09 13.45 17.11
C PHE A 102 -18.73 13.62 15.63
N GLY A 103 -17.44 13.57 15.32
CA GLY A 103 -16.94 13.44 13.95
C GLY A 103 -16.42 12.03 13.67
N LEU A 104 -16.48 11.63 12.41
CA LEU A 104 -15.83 10.46 11.85
C LEU A 104 -14.94 10.91 10.69
N ARG A 105 -13.75 10.33 10.60
CA ARG A 105 -12.85 10.47 9.44
C ARG A 105 -12.51 9.10 8.87
N ASP A 106 -12.24 9.09 7.57
CA ASP A 106 -11.73 7.95 6.82
C ASP A 106 -12.56 6.67 6.99
N MET A 107 -13.88 6.84 7.08
CA MET A 107 -14.79 5.72 7.25
C MET A 107 -14.78 4.85 5.98
N THR A 108 -14.42 3.57 6.11
CA THR A 108 -14.22 2.65 4.98
C THR A 108 -15.05 1.40 5.17
N PHE A 109 -15.90 1.08 4.19
CA PHE A 109 -16.73 -0.13 4.15
C PHE A 109 -16.01 -1.23 3.35
N ARG A 110 -15.61 -2.31 4.02
CA ARG A 110 -14.81 -3.39 3.41
C ARG A 110 -15.64 -4.57 2.92
N ALA A 111 -16.76 -4.85 3.57
CA ALA A 111 -17.65 -5.95 3.20
C ALA A 111 -19.10 -5.66 3.59
N ALA A 112 -20.02 -6.25 2.83
CA ALA A 112 -21.45 -6.19 3.14
C ALA A 112 -21.81 -7.18 4.25
N VAL A 113 -22.47 -6.70 5.31
CA VAL A 113 -22.95 -7.53 6.42
C VAL A 113 -24.37 -8.01 6.10
N ARG A 114 -24.51 -9.30 5.80
CA ARG A 114 -25.80 -9.95 5.49
C ARG A 114 -26.39 -10.55 6.74
N LEU A 115 -27.69 -10.38 6.95
CA LEU A 115 -28.36 -10.90 8.13
C LEU A 115 -28.78 -12.38 8.00
N PRO A 116 -28.91 -13.09 9.14
CA PRO A 116 -28.57 -12.66 10.51
C PRO A 116 -27.07 -12.53 10.73
N ALA A 117 -26.63 -11.48 11.43
CA ALA A 117 -25.22 -11.23 11.72
C ALA A 117 -25.05 -10.73 13.16
N THR A 118 -23.89 -11.04 13.73
CA THR A 118 -23.37 -10.34 14.92
C THR A 118 -22.35 -9.32 14.44
N LEU A 119 -22.43 -8.10 14.95
CA LEU A 119 -21.47 -7.04 14.69
C LEU A 119 -20.82 -6.63 16.00
N VAL A 120 -19.50 -6.61 16.03
CA VAL A 120 -18.70 -6.18 17.18
C VAL A 120 -17.96 -4.91 16.79
N ALA A 121 -18.10 -3.84 17.56
CA ALA A 121 -17.24 -2.66 17.44
C ALA A 121 -16.24 -2.63 18.59
N GLU A 122 -14.99 -2.35 18.26
CA GLU A 122 -13.89 -2.15 19.20
C GLU A 122 -13.28 -0.78 18.94
N ARG A 123 -12.93 -0.07 20.01
CA ARG A 123 -12.34 1.27 19.98
C ARG A 123 -10.98 1.25 20.67
N GLU A 124 -9.96 1.69 19.94
CA GLU A 124 -8.60 1.87 20.42
C GLU A 124 -8.11 3.27 20.02
N GLY A 125 -7.93 4.15 21.01
CA GLY A 125 -7.61 5.56 20.77
C GLY A 125 -8.70 6.27 19.94
N PRO A 126 -8.36 6.94 18.82
CA PRO A 126 -9.35 7.51 17.92
C PRO A 126 -10.02 6.44 17.03
N GLY A 127 -9.39 5.30 16.79
CA GLY A 127 -9.87 4.30 15.84
C GLY A 127 -11.04 3.47 16.37
N VAL A 128 -12.03 3.24 15.51
CA VAL A 128 -13.15 2.31 15.72
C VAL A 128 -13.17 1.29 14.58
N VAL A 129 -13.16 0.02 14.94
CA VAL A 129 -13.18 -1.11 13.99
C VAL A 129 -14.40 -1.96 14.23
N PHE A 130 -15.16 -2.23 13.17
CA PHE A 130 -16.31 -3.12 13.17
C PHE A 130 -15.94 -4.47 12.56
N ARG A 131 -16.26 -5.55 13.27
CA ARG A 131 -16.07 -6.93 12.84
C ARG A 131 -17.40 -7.67 12.76
N ASP A 132 -17.55 -8.56 11.78
CA ASP A 132 -18.69 -9.47 11.74
C ASP A 132 -18.50 -10.68 12.67
N GLY A 133 -19.47 -11.59 12.71
CA GLY A 133 -19.44 -12.79 13.55
C GLY A 133 -18.33 -13.79 13.20
N THR A 134 -17.61 -13.60 12.08
CA THR A 134 -16.42 -14.39 11.73
C THR A 134 -15.12 -13.75 12.20
N GLY A 135 -15.17 -12.50 12.70
CA GLY A 135 -14.02 -11.70 13.08
C GLY A 135 -13.45 -10.84 11.94
N ALA A 136 -14.02 -10.93 10.73
CA ALA A 136 -13.58 -10.15 9.58
C ALA A 136 -13.92 -8.67 9.76
N VAL A 137 -12.99 -7.77 9.42
CA VAL A 137 -13.22 -6.32 9.48
C VAL A 137 -14.15 -5.91 8.36
N VAL A 138 -15.31 -5.34 8.70
CA VAL A 138 -16.35 -4.94 7.75
C VAL A 138 -16.46 -3.43 7.60
N CYS A 139 -16.09 -2.66 8.63
CA CYS A 139 -16.01 -1.21 8.59
C CYS A 139 -14.95 -0.69 9.56
N SER A 140 -14.33 0.44 9.26
CA SER A 140 -13.40 1.14 10.15
C SER A 140 -13.50 2.65 9.99
N ALA A 141 -13.30 3.43 11.05
CA ALA A 141 -13.29 4.90 11.02
C ALA A 141 -12.48 5.47 12.20
N ASP A 142 -12.01 6.71 12.09
CA ASP A 142 -11.44 7.45 13.21
C ASP A 142 -12.45 8.44 13.79
N VAL A 143 -12.69 8.37 15.10
CA VAL A 143 -13.53 9.29 15.84
C VAL A 143 -12.76 10.58 16.10
N THR A 144 -13.37 11.71 15.73
CA THR A 144 -12.84 13.04 15.97
C THR A 144 -13.78 13.87 16.84
N GLU A 145 -13.23 14.87 17.52
CA GLU A 145 -14.03 15.89 18.19
C GLU A 145 -14.67 16.85 17.18
N VAL A 146 -15.81 17.43 17.55
CA VAL A 146 -16.54 18.39 16.72
C VAL A 146 -16.12 19.79 17.12
N SER A 147 -15.48 20.53 16.21
CA SER A 147 -15.20 21.95 16.41
C SER A 147 -16.48 22.78 16.27
N GLU A 148 -16.65 23.77 17.16
CA GLU A 148 -17.73 24.78 17.08
C GLU A 148 -17.56 25.71 15.87
N VAL A 149 -16.32 25.93 15.44
CA VAL A 149 -16.02 26.71 14.24
C VAL A 149 -16.06 25.77 13.03
N PRO A 150 -16.88 26.04 11.99
CA PRO A 150 -16.84 25.29 10.74
C PRO A 150 -15.42 25.33 10.17
N ASP A 151 -14.85 24.16 9.84
CA ASP A 151 -13.56 24.10 9.14
C ASP A 151 -13.63 25.00 7.89
N GLY A 152 -12.53 25.68 7.53
CA GLY A 152 -12.46 26.55 6.33
C GLY A 152 -12.76 25.83 5.00
N ASP A 153 -12.89 24.51 5.08
CA ASP A 153 -13.06 23.55 4.00
C ASP A 153 -14.44 22.85 4.06
N SER A 154 -15.32 23.38 4.93
CA SER A 154 -16.72 23.02 5.05
C SER A 154 -17.51 23.52 3.84
N LEU A 155 -18.59 22.82 3.45
CA LEU A 155 -19.56 23.36 2.48
C LEU A 155 -20.13 24.72 2.93
N PHE A 156 -20.02 25.04 4.22
CA PHE A 156 -20.35 26.34 4.83
C PHE A 156 -19.33 27.45 4.56
N ALA A 157 -18.04 27.11 4.35
CA ALA A 157 -16.92 28.05 4.37
C ALA A 157 -16.24 28.24 3.00
N ASP A 158 -16.58 27.45 1.99
CA ASP A 158 -16.04 27.57 0.64
C ASP A 158 -16.39 28.93 0.01
N ARG A 159 -15.44 29.86 0.06
CA ARG A 159 -15.51 31.21 -0.55
C ARG A 159 -15.37 31.19 -2.08
N SER A 160 -15.08 30.04 -2.69
CA SER A 160 -15.19 29.84 -4.15
C SER A 160 -16.66 29.84 -4.62
N LEU A 161 -17.63 29.78 -3.69
CA LEU A 161 -19.05 29.99 -3.91
C LEU A 161 -19.43 31.48 -4.04
N SER A 162 -18.52 32.32 -4.55
CA SER A 162 -18.80 33.70 -4.93
C SER A 162 -19.45 33.84 -6.32
N ASP A 163 -20.09 32.79 -6.81
CA ASP A 163 -21.25 32.99 -7.67
C ASP A 163 -22.43 33.39 -6.77
N ARG A 164 -23.07 34.51 -7.10
CA ARG A 164 -24.03 35.27 -6.25
C ARG A 164 -25.39 34.56 -6.04
N SER A 165 -25.39 33.24 -5.94
CA SER A 165 -26.56 32.38 -6.12
C SER A 165 -26.93 31.52 -4.90
N LEU A 166 -26.19 31.59 -3.79
CA LEU A 166 -26.65 31.08 -2.49
C LEU A 166 -26.85 32.23 -1.49
N PRO A 167 -27.93 33.03 -1.62
CA PRO A 167 -28.31 33.95 -0.58
C PRO A 167 -29.04 33.15 0.51
N ASP A 168 -28.40 33.04 1.67
CA ASP A 168 -28.97 32.53 2.92
C ASP A 168 -29.22 31.01 2.94
N LEU A 169 -28.98 30.35 4.09
CA LEU A 169 -29.24 28.91 4.33
C LEU A 169 -30.73 28.52 4.28
N SER A 170 -31.56 29.37 3.70
CA SER A 170 -32.96 29.17 3.42
C SER A 170 -33.11 28.31 2.17
N LEU A 171 -32.91 26.99 2.32
CA LEU A 171 -33.28 26.05 1.27
C LEU A 171 -34.74 26.29 0.86
N PRO A 172 -35.07 26.32 -0.45
CA PRO A 172 -36.43 26.55 -0.88
C PRO A 172 -37.35 25.48 -0.34
N ASP A 173 -38.60 25.85 -0.07
CA ASP A 173 -39.64 24.88 0.27
C ASP A 173 -39.94 24.01 -0.97
N LEU A 174 -39.57 22.73 -0.89
CA LEU A 174 -39.74 21.78 -1.98
C LEU A 174 -41.22 21.41 -2.23
N SER A 175 -42.13 21.79 -1.34
CA SER A 175 -43.58 21.63 -1.56
C SER A 175 -44.15 22.56 -2.63
N SER A 176 -43.38 23.56 -3.07
CA SER A 176 -43.76 24.55 -4.09
C SER A 176 -42.94 24.37 -5.38
N PRO A 177 -43.44 23.63 -6.38
CA PRO A 177 -42.69 23.32 -7.62
C PRO A 177 -42.20 24.55 -8.38
N ASP A 178 -42.94 25.65 -8.31
CA ASP A 178 -42.59 26.92 -8.96
C ASP A 178 -41.32 27.53 -8.35
N LEU A 179 -41.21 27.56 -7.01
CA LEU A 179 -40.02 28.06 -6.30
C LEU A 179 -38.78 27.20 -6.54
N VAL A 180 -38.97 25.88 -6.71
CA VAL A 180 -37.90 24.94 -7.04
C VAL A 180 -37.37 25.21 -8.45
N SER A 181 -38.29 25.39 -9.40
CA SER A 181 -37.97 25.66 -10.81
C SER A 181 -37.31 27.01 -11.01
N GLU A 182 -37.77 28.06 -10.32
CA GLU A 182 -37.14 29.40 -10.32
C GLU A 182 -35.68 29.39 -9.81
N ARG A 183 -35.33 28.43 -8.96
CA ARG A 183 -33.97 28.22 -8.43
C ARG A 183 -33.10 27.33 -9.33
N GLY A 184 -33.61 26.90 -10.50
CA GLY A 184 -32.88 26.05 -11.45
C GLY A 184 -32.86 24.56 -11.10
N PHE A 185 -33.75 24.11 -10.21
CA PHE A 185 -33.93 22.69 -9.88
C PHE A 185 -35.16 22.12 -10.60
N SER A 186 -35.07 20.85 -10.99
CA SER A 186 -36.16 20.06 -11.59
C SER A 186 -36.67 19.05 -10.57
N PRO A 187 -37.98 19.04 -10.24
CA PRO A 187 -38.56 18.06 -9.33
C PRO A 187 -38.36 16.62 -9.84
N VAL A 188 -38.05 15.70 -8.93
CA VAL A 188 -37.94 14.26 -9.17
C VAL A 188 -38.95 13.57 -8.27
N ALA A 189 -39.79 12.69 -8.83
CA ALA A 189 -40.75 11.94 -8.04
C ALA A 189 -40.02 10.88 -7.19
N PRO A 190 -40.10 10.93 -5.83
CA PRO A 190 -39.40 9.96 -4.98
C PRO A 190 -39.79 8.50 -5.29
N ASP A 191 -41.06 8.26 -5.63
CA ASP A 191 -41.55 6.94 -6.05
C ASP A 191 -40.81 6.38 -7.27
N GLU A 192 -40.44 7.25 -8.22
CA GLU A 192 -39.67 6.82 -9.40
C GLU A 192 -38.24 6.44 -9.04
N MET A 193 -37.62 7.21 -8.14
CA MET A 193 -36.30 6.91 -7.57
C MET A 193 -36.31 5.55 -6.86
N TYR A 194 -37.28 5.27 -5.97
CA TYR A 194 -37.36 3.98 -5.28
C TYR A 194 -37.66 2.81 -6.24
N ARG A 195 -38.48 3.01 -7.27
CA ARG A 195 -38.66 2.00 -8.33
C ARG A 195 -37.37 1.75 -9.10
N ALA A 196 -36.54 2.78 -9.32
CA ALA A 196 -35.25 2.62 -9.97
C ALA A 196 -34.27 1.83 -9.10
N PHE A 197 -34.20 2.10 -7.80
CA PHE A 197 -33.41 1.28 -6.86
C PHE A 197 -33.86 -0.19 -6.88
N ASP A 198 -35.17 -0.44 -6.80
CA ASP A 198 -35.73 -1.78 -6.78
C ASP A 198 -35.39 -2.57 -8.05
N ARG A 199 -35.53 -1.95 -9.24
CA ARG A 199 -35.12 -2.55 -10.52
C ARG A 199 -33.64 -2.91 -10.57
N ASN A 200 -32.80 -2.16 -9.89
CA ASN A 200 -31.36 -2.41 -9.82
C ASN A 200 -30.97 -3.36 -8.68
N GLY A 201 -31.95 -3.92 -7.95
CA GLY A 201 -31.72 -4.89 -6.89
C GLY A 201 -31.42 -4.26 -5.53
N LEU A 202 -31.83 -3.01 -5.30
CA LEU A 202 -31.83 -2.37 -3.98
C LEU A 202 -33.27 -2.05 -3.57
N SER A 203 -33.85 -2.89 -2.72
CA SER A 203 -35.22 -2.74 -2.27
C SER A 203 -35.26 -2.11 -0.87
N TYR A 204 -36.00 -1.01 -0.76
CA TYR A 204 -36.22 -0.28 0.48
C TYR A 204 -37.64 -0.51 1.02
N GLY A 205 -37.71 -0.91 2.29
CA GLY A 205 -38.93 -0.96 3.10
C GLY A 205 -39.45 0.43 3.47
N ALA A 206 -40.67 0.49 4.04
CA ALA A 206 -41.38 1.74 4.27
C ALA A 206 -40.62 2.73 5.18
N GLY A 207 -39.88 2.23 6.17
CA GLY A 207 -39.05 3.02 7.08
C GLY A 207 -37.82 3.64 6.41
N PHE A 208 -37.26 3.02 5.36
CA PHE A 208 -36.11 3.56 4.62
C PHE A 208 -36.52 4.41 3.40
N ARG A 209 -37.81 4.50 3.11
CA ARG A 209 -38.36 5.42 2.11
C ARG A 209 -38.56 6.82 2.70
N SER A 210 -37.49 7.40 3.24
CA SER A 210 -37.54 8.65 4.01
C SER A 210 -37.56 9.92 3.15
N VAL A 211 -37.11 9.86 1.89
CA VAL A 211 -37.19 11.00 0.95
C VAL A 211 -38.64 11.27 0.55
N THR A 212 -39.20 12.40 1.00
CA THR A 212 -40.58 12.82 0.73
C THR A 212 -40.68 13.82 -0.42
N ALA A 213 -39.62 14.60 -0.67
CA ALA A 213 -39.49 15.47 -1.82
C ALA A 213 -38.04 15.47 -2.31
N LEU A 214 -37.84 15.56 -3.62
CA LEU A 214 -36.52 15.54 -4.26
C LEU A 214 -36.53 16.47 -5.47
N ALA A 215 -35.46 17.23 -5.65
CA ALA A 215 -35.22 18.01 -6.86
C ALA A 215 -33.73 18.01 -7.22
N THR A 216 -33.41 18.00 -8.51
CA THR A 216 -32.03 17.97 -9.01
C THR A 216 -31.77 19.16 -9.92
N ALA A 217 -30.53 19.66 -9.97
CA ALA A 217 -30.14 20.75 -10.85
C ALA A 217 -28.90 20.37 -11.68
N PRO A 218 -28.73 20.97 -12.87
CA PRO A 218 -27.50 20.84 -13.64
C PRO A 218 -26.27 21.20 -12.81
N GLY A 219 -25.14 20.56 -13.13
CA GLY A 219 -23.89 20.68 -12.35
C GLY A 219 -23.83 19.78 -11.11
N GLY A 220 -24.66 18.73 -11.07
CA GLY A 220 -24.60 17.68 -10.06
C GLY A 220 -25.05 18.14 -8.67
N ARG A 221 -26.18 18.86 -8.58
CA ARG A 221 -26.73 19.35 -7.31
C ARG A 221 -28.09 18.72 -7.06
N ALA A 222 -28.42 18.45 -5.79
CA ALA A 222 -29.75 17.99 -5.40
C ALA A 222 -30.20 18.60 -4.08
N LEU A 223 -31.52 18.73 -3.95
CA LEU A 223 -32.23 19.11 -2.74
C LEU A 223 -33.22 18.01 -2.38
N GLY A 224 -33.34 17.68 -1.09
CA GLY A 224 -34.33 16.73 -0.62
C GLY A 224 -34.95 17.13 0.70
N THR A 225 -36.19 16.71 0.92
CA THR A 225 -36.85 16.72 2.22
C THR A 225 -36.94 15.27 2.70
N LEU A 226 -36.53 15.03 3.94
CA LEU A 226 -36.59 13.72 4.57
C LEU A 226 -37.56 13.75 5.72
N SER A 227 -38.38 12.71 5.82
CA SER A 227 -39.20 12.44 7.00
C SER A 227 -39.12 10.96 7.35
N ALA A 228 -38.99 10.66 8.63
CA ALA A 228 -39.07 9.30 9.13
C ALA A 228 -40.26 9.16 10.07
N ALA A 229 -40.96 8.03 10.00
CA ALA A 229 -41.98 7.71 10.98
C ALA A 229 -41.35 7.72 12.39
N VAL A 230 -42.00 8.41 13.34
CA VAL A 230 -41.54 8.48 14.73
C VAL A 230 -41.50 7.07 15.29
N VAL A 231 -40.29 6.54 15.49
CA VAL A 231 -40.07 5.26 16.14
C VAL A 231 -39.54 5.55 17.54
N PRO A 232 -40.20 5.02 18.60
CA PRO A 232 -39.62 5.04 19.94
C PRO A 232 -38.23 4.39 19.91
N ASP A 233 -37.22 5.01 20.51
CA ASP A 233 -35.82 4.53 20.49
C ASP A 233 -35.09 4.60 19.14
N ALA A 234 -35.52 5.46 18.21
CA ALA A 234 -34.64 5.86 17.10
C ALA A 234 -33.31 6.37 17.70
N GLY A 235 -32.22 5.62 17.46
CA GLY A 235 -30.91 5.86 18.03
C GLY A 235 -30.41 7.30 17.82
N LEU A 236 -29.31 7.67 18.48
CA LEU A 236 -28.78 9.04 18.48
C LEU A 236 -28.54 9.59 17.06
N VAL A 237 -28.24 8.71 16.09
CA VAL A 237 -28.24 8.98 14.65
C VAL A 237 -29.18 7.99 13.97
N ASP A 238 -30.27 8.48 13.37
CA ASP A 238 -31.24 7.64 12.68
C ASP A 238 -30.72 7.19 11.31
N ALA A 239 -30.41 5.90 11.18
CA ALA A 239 -29.91 5.30 9.95
C ALA A 239 -30.84 5.52 8.74
N ARG A 240 -32.15 5.67 8.96
CA ARG A 240 -33.15 5.87 7.89
C ARG A 240 -33.09 7.29 7.31
N LEU A 241 -32.89 8.28 8.18
CA LEU A 241 -32.72 9.67 7.74
C LEU A 241 -31.33 9.86 7.13
N LEU A 242 -30.29 9.25 7.70
CA LEU A 242 -28.96 9.32 7.11
C LEU A 242 -28.89 8.62 5.74
N ASP A 243 -29.53 7.46 5.60
CA ASP A 243 -29.63 6.79 4.30
C ASP A 243 -30.44 7.62 3.29
N GLY A 244 -31.53 8.25 3.73
CA GLY A 244 -32.27 9.23 2.90
C GLY A 244 -31.38 10.37 2.40
N ALA A 245 -30.48 10.88 3.24
CA ALA A 245 -29.51 11.90 2.81
C ALA A 245 -28.53 11.34 1.76
N PHE A 246 -28.07 10.10 1.92
CA PHE A 246 -27.26 9.40 0.91
C PHE A 246 -28.00 9.22 -0.41
N GLN A 247 -29.31 8.92 -0.37
CA GLN A 247 -30.15 8.82 -1.57
C GLN A 247 -30.25 10.16 -2.31
N VAL A 248 -30.40 11.29 -1.59
CA VAL A 248 -30.37 12.64 -2.19
C VAL A 248 -29.01 12.93 -2.83
N ALA A 249 -27.91 12.51 -2.20
CA ALA A 249 -26.56 12.66 -2.76
C ALA A 249 -26.33 11.81 -4.02
N LEU A 250 -26.84 10.56 -4.05
CA LEU A 250 -26.84 9.73 -5.26
C LEU A 250 -27.64 10.37 -6.40
N ALA A 251 -28.76 11.02 -6.09
CA ALA A 251 -29.53 11.79 -7.07
C ALA A 251 -28.73 12.99 -7.62
N ALA A 252 -27.96 13.70 -6.77
CA ALA A 252 -27.05 14.75 -7.21
C ALA A 252 -26.00 14.23 -8.19
N CYS A 253 -25.55 12.98 -8.03
CA CYS A 253 -24.61 12.35 -8.94
C CYS A 253 -25.23 11.86 -10.27
N GLY A 254 -26.56 11.74 -10.35
CA GLY A 254 -27.24 11.10 -11.48
C GLY A 254 -27.01 9.59 -11.53
N ALA A 255 -27.02 8.92 -10.37
CA ALA A 255 -26.68 7.51 -10.26
C ALA A 255 -27.64 6.59 -11.05
N GLU A 256 -27.09 5.85 -12.00
CA GLU A 256 -27.80 4.78 -12.73
C GLU A 256 -27.20 3.41 -12.39
N GLY A 257 -27.97 2.56 -11.70
CA GLY A 257 -27.53 1.22 -11.30
C GLY A 257 -27.54 0.99 -9.79
N LEU A 258 -26.93 -0.12 -9.37
CA LEU A 258 -26.79 -0.49 -7.97
C LEU A 258 -25.50 0.10 -7.38
N TYR A 259 -25.63 1.08 -6.50
CA TYR A 259 -24.50 1.71 -5.82
C TYR A 259 -24.56 1.45 -4.32
N VAL A 260 -23.44 1.08 -3.72
CA VAL A 260 -23.30 0.89 -2.27
C VAL A 260 -22.19 1.77 -1.71
N PRO A 261 -22.32 2.31 -0.48
CA PRO A 261 -21.26 3.11 0.14
C PRO A 261 -19.95 2.34 0.21
N PHE A 262 -18.85 3.00 -0.16
CA PHE A 262 -17.49 2.46 -0.11
C PHE A 262 -16.62 3.22 0.89
N THR A 263 -16.62 4.56 0.85
CA THR A 263 -15.90 5.39 1.82
C THR A 263 -16.65 6.68 2.16
N ILE A 264 -16.38 7.25 3.32
CA ILE A 264 -16.75 8.62 3.69
C ILE A 264 -15.52 9.30 4.26
N GLU A 265 -15.01 10.33 3.58
CA GLU A 265 -13.82 11.06 4.04
C GLU A 265 -14.05 11.71 5.40
N ARG A 266 -15.20 12.38 5.56
CA ARG A 266 -15.56 13.06 6.80
C ARG A 266 -17.06 13.02 7.01
N LEU A 267 -17.49 12.71 8.22
CA LEU A 267 -18.88 12.81 8.64
C LEU A 267 -18.94 13.48 10.00
N THR A 268 -19.64 14.60 10.11
CA THR A 268 -19.78 15.38 11.34
C THR A 268 -21.24 15.37 11.75
N VAL A 269 -21.53 14.84 12.94
CA VAL A 269 -22.84 14.89 13.57
C VAL A 269 -22.82 15.97 14.64
N ARG A 270 -23.69 16.98 14.50
CA ARG A 270 -23.78 18.15 15.40
C ARG A 270 -25.02 18.13 16.29
N GLY A 271 -25.91 17.18 16.08
CA GLY A 271 -27.13 17.02 16.85
C GLY A 271 -28.06 15.97 16.25
N ARG A 272 -29.19 15.75 16.91
CA ARG A 272 -30.19 14.75 16.52
C ARG A 272 -30.90 15.17 15.23
N LEU A 273 -31.12 14.20 14.35
CA LEU A 273 -32.00 14.34 13.18
C LEU A 273 -33.45 14.22 13.67
N SER A 274 -34.22 15.32 13.67
CA SER A 274 -35.59 15.32 14.22
C SER A 274 -36.65 15.52 13.14
N GLY A 275 -37.70 14.68 13.18
CA GLY A 275 -38.95 14.82 12.41
C GLY A 275 -38.80 14.93 10.89
N GLU A 276 -38.67 16.18 10.42
CA GLU A 276 -38.48 16.54 9.02
C GLU A 276 -37.20 17.36 8.88
N VAL A 277 -36.29 16.92 8.02
CA VAL A 277 -35.01 17.59 7.75
C VAL A 277 -34.82 17.86 6.27
N ARG A 278 -34.03 18.87 5.94
CA ARG A 278 -33.72 19.23 4.55
C ARG A 278 -32.27 18.90 4.22
N VAL A 279 -32.03 18.42 3.01
CA VAL A 279 -30.72 18.01 2.55
C VAL A 279 -30.34 18.83 1.33
N TYR A 280 -29.10 19.30 1.31
CA TYR A 280 -28.44 19.77 0.09
C TYR A 280 -27.25 18.87 -0.19
N ALA A 281 -27.14 18.40 -1.42
CA ALA A 281 -26.04 17.56 -1.86
C ALA A 281 -25.45 18.05 -3.19
N ARG A 282 -24.15 17.82 -3.36
CA ARG A 282 -23.40 18.19 -4.56
C ARG A 282 -22.40 17.11 -4.91
N ARG A 283 -22.32 16.75 -6.20
CA ARG A 283 -21.27 15.92 -6.77
C ARG A 283 -19.92 16.63 -6.63
N ASP A 284 -18.94 15.95 -6.06
CA ASP A 284 -17.61 16.54 -5.82
C ASP A 284 -16.69 16.49 -7.05
N ARG A 285 -16.88 15.48 -7.90
CA ARG A 285 -16.05 15.26 -9.09
C ARG A 285 -16.87 14.66 -10.22
N ASP A 286 -16.49 14.99 -11.46
CA ASP A 286 -16.96 14.27 -12.63
C ASP A 286 -16.14 12.98 -12.74
N SER A 287 -16.77 11.86 -12.42
CA SER A 287 -16.18 10.54 -12.62
C SER A 287 -16.23 10.19 -14.10
N ALA A 288 -15.18 9.53 -14.62
CA ALA A 288 -15.20 9.01 -16.00
C ALA A 288 -16.45 8.11 -16.20
N PRO A 289 -17.07 8.09 -17.39
CA PRO A 289 -18.36 7.41 -17.64
C PRO A 289 -18.47 5.96 -17.16
N ASP A 290 -17.35 5.28 -16.90
CA ASP A 290 -17.31 3.87 -16.51
C ASP A 290 -16.54 3.54 -15.23
N SER A 291 -16.07 4.53 -14.46
CA SER A 291 -15.29 4.27 -13.22
C SER A 291 -16.05 3.39 -12.22
N GLY A 292 -17.39 3.39 -12.29
CA GLY A 292 -18.25 2.71 -11.34
C GLY A 292 -18.20 3.34 -9.95
N LEU A 293 -17.70 4.57 -9.84
CA LEU A 293 -17.65 5.32 -8.60
C LEU A 293 -18.42 6.61 -8.75
N LEU A 294 -19.09 7.01 -7.67
CA LEU A 294 -19.72 8.32 -7.56
C LEU A 294 -19.27 8.95 -6.25
N THR A 295 -18.88 10.22 -6.26
CA THR A 295 -18.48 10.95 -5.06
C THR A 295 -19.29 12.23 -4.89
N ALA A 296 -19.87 12.42 -3.71
CA ALA A 296 -20.62 13.62 -3.36
C ALA A 296 -20.41 14.03 -1.89
N SER A 297 -20.67 15.31 -1.65
CA SER A 297 -20.77 15.89 -0.33
C SER A 297 -22.19 16.38 -0.08
N LEU A 298 -22.62 16.34 1.19
CA LEU A 298 -23.95 16.73 1.59
C LEU A 298 -23.96 17.45 2.93
N VAL A 299 -25.05 18.17 3.17
CA VAL A 299 -25.39 18.78 4.44
C VAL A 299 -26.87 18.57 4.75
N VAL A 300 -27.16 18.27 6.01
CA VAL A 300 -28.51 18.08 6.54
C VAL A 300 -28.83 19.22 7.51
N LEU A 301 -29.96 19.87 7.28
CA LEU A 301 -30.47 20.99 8.05
C LEU A 301 -31.76 20.60 8.78
N ASP A 302 -31.82 20.88 10.08
CA ASP A 302 -33.05 20.94 10.86
C ASP A 302 -33.47 22.42 10.96
N GLY A 303 -34.55 22.78 10.26
CA GLY A 303 -34.85 24.18 9.98
C GLY A 303 -33.70 24.84 9.22
N THR A 304 -33.06 25.86 9.80
CA THR A 304 -31.87 26.53 9.25
C THR A 304 -30.56 26.07 9.89
N ARG A 305 -30.63 25.17 10.88
CA ARG A 305 -29.46 24.73 11.64
C ARG A 305 -28.84 23.47 11.03
N PRO A 306 -27.54 23.45 10.72
CA PRO A 306 -26.87 22.21 10.35
C PRO A 306 -26.80 21.21 11.50
N VAL A 307 -27.30 20.01 11.24
CA VAL A 307 -27.26 18.90 12.19
C VAL A 307 -26.31 17.79 11.74
N LEU A 308 -26.04 17.67 10.44
CA LEU A 308 -25.09 16.70 9.89
C LEU A 308 -24.40 17.25 8.63
N GLU A 309 -23.11 16.97 8.49
CA GLU A 309 -22.34 17.26 7.28
C GLU A 309 -21.55 16.00 6.91
N ALA A 310 -21.53 15.63 5.63
CA ALA A 310 -20.70 14.53 5.16
C ALA A 310 -19.98 14.95 3.87
N LYS A 311 -18.66 14.80 3.86
CA LYS A 311 -17.76 15.18 2.77
C LYS A 311 -17.15 13.94 2.15
N GLY A 312 -17.05 13.91 0.82
CA GLY A 312 -16.36 12.86 0.08
C GLY A 312 -16.99 11.48 0.27
N ILE A 313 -18.32 11.39 0.33
CA ILE A 313 -19.02 10.11 0.34
C ILE A 313 -18.82 9.49 -1.04
N THR A 314 -18.22 8.32 -1.10
CA THR A 314 -17.97 7.58 -2.34
C THR A 314 -18.77 6.30 -2.34
N TRP A 315 -19.54 6.08 -3.41
CA TRP A 315 -20.25 4.84 -3.67
C TRP A 315 -19.59 4.06 -4.80
N LYS A 316 -19.66 2.73 -4.70
CA LYS A 316 -19.18 1.80 -5.72
C LYS A 316 -20.35 1.08 -6.37
N ARG A 317 -20.33 1.00 -7.71
CA ARG A 317 -21.28 0.27 -8.53
C ARG A 317 -21.06 -1.23 -8.36
N LEU A 318 -22.12 -1.95 -8.01
CA LEU A 318 -22.14 -3.41 -8.02
C LEU A 318 -22.68 -3.88 -9.36
N SER A 319 -21.92 -4.74 -10.04
CA SER A 319 -22.44 -5.46 -11.19
C SER A 319 -23.36 -6.58 -10.69
N PRO A 320 -24.59 -6.73 -11.22
CA PRO A 320 -25.40 -7.90 -10.92
C PRO A 320 -24.64 -9.15 -11.40
N PRO A 321 -24.72 -10.27 -10.66
CA PRO A 321 -24.15 -11.52 -11.14
C PRO A 321 -24.81 -11.87 -12.48
N ARG A 322 -24.00 -12.11 -13.51
CA ARG A 322 -24.51 -12.67 -14.78
C ARG A 322 -25.17 -14.00 -14.44
N LEU A 323 -26.46 -14.13 -14.71
CA LEU A 323 -27.17 -15.40 -14.73
C LEU A 323 -26.46 -16.28 -15.75
N THR A 324 -25.53 -17.12 -15.30
CA THR A 324 -25.09 -18.27 -16.08
C THR A 324 -26.28 -19.23 -16.12
N ASP A 325 -26.75 -19.53 -17.33
CA ASP A 325 -27.73 -20.58 -17.57
C ASP A 325 -27.19 -21.91 -17.02
N ALA A 326 -27.51 -22.20 -15.76
CA ALA A 326 -27.24 -23.48 -15.15
C ALA A 326 -28.18 -24.51 -15.77
N ARG A 327 -27.75 -25.14 -16.86
CA ARG A 327 -28.26 -26.45 -17.24
C ARG A 327 -28.02 -27.41 -16.07
N PRO A 328 -29.01 -28.23 -15.68
CA PRO A 328 -28.85 -29.18 -14.59
C PRO A 328 -27.79 -30.21 -14.99
N ALA A 329 -26.63 -30.16 -14.32
CA ALA A 329 -25.60 -31.18 -14.47
C ALA A 329 -26.12 -32.50 -13.89
N GLY A 330 -26.23 -33.50 -14.75
CA GLY A 330 -26.56 -34.86 -14.38
C GLY A 330 -25.56 -35.43 -13.37
N SER A 331 -26.09 -36.19 -12.42
CA SER A 331 -25.36 -36.86 -11.35
C SER A 331 -24.26 -37.80 -11.87
N ALA A 332 -23.01 -37.53 -11.52
CA ALA A 332 -21.93 -38.51 -11.50
C ALA A 332 -21.54 -38.80 -10.03
N PRO A 333 -21.29 -40.06 -9.64
CA PRO A 333 -21.17 -40.44 -8.24
C PRO A 333 -19.81 -40.07 -7.65
N VAL A 334 -19.85 -39.48 -6.46
CA VAL A 334 -18.68 -39.20 -5.61
C VAL A 334 -18.15 -40.51 -5.03
N ARG A 335 -16.84 -40.76 -5.20
CA ARG A 335 -16.14 -41.90 -4.60
C ARG A 335 -15.49 -41.48 -3.27
N ALA A 336 -15.83 -42.18 -2.19
CA ALA A 336 -15.31 -41.92 -0.84
C ALA A 336 -13.82 -42.33 -0.68
N PRO A 337 -13.04 -41.63 0.19
CA PRO A 337 -11.67 -42.01 0.51
C PRO A 337 -11.63 -43.16 1.53
N ARG A 338 -10.64 -44.05 1.39
CA ARG A 338 -10.38 -45.18 2.30
C ARG A 338 -9.35 -44.80 3.38
N PRO A 339 -9.44 -45.36 4.60
CA PRO A 339 -8.53 -45.08 5.70
C PRO A 339 -7.24 -45.92 5.61
N ALA A 340 -6.10 -45.32 6.01
CA ALA A 340 -4.82 -46.02 6.13
C ALA A 340 -4.68 -46.69 7.52
N THR A 341 -4.27 -47.95 7.50
CA THR A 341 -4.05 -48.84 8.65
C THR A 341 -2.69 -48.65 9.30
N THR A 342 -2.68 -48.68 10.64
CA THR A 342 -1.53 -48.66 11.54
C THR A 342 -0.99 -50.07 11.86
N GLY A 343 0.32 -50.13 12.17
CA GLY A 343 0.94 -51.18 13.00
C GLY A 343 2.41 -51.48 12.64
N PRO A 344 3.22 -52.08 13.55
CA PRO A 344 3.39 -51.79 14.97
C PRO A 344 4.87 -51.60 15.39
N ALA A 345 5.06 -51.02 16.58
CA ALA A 345 6.35 -50.80 17.23
C ALA A 345 6.86 -52.02 18.04
N ALA A 346 8.19 -52.16 18.12
CA ALA A 346 8.95 -52.82 19.21
C ALA A 346 10.46 -52.52 19.02
N ARG A 347 11.34 -52.39 20.01
CA ARG A 347 11.36 -51.97 21.43
C ARG A 347 12.83 -52.15 21.91
N ASN A 348 13.23 -51.39 22.94
CA ASN A 348 14.46 -51.48 23.77
C ASN A 348 15.67 -50.73 23.20
N GLY A 349 16.35 -49.78 23.87
CA GLY A 349 16.44 -49.40 25.28
C GLY A 349 17.91 -49.47 25.70
N HIS A 350 18.50 -48.37 26.22
CA HIS A 350 19.51 -48.30 27.30
C HIS A 350 19.88 -46.82 27.59
N GLY A 351 19.99 -46.49 28.88
CA GLY A 351 20.26 -45.17 29.44
C GLY A 351 21.74 -44.73 29.37
N PRO A 352 22.08 -43.64 30.08
CA PRO A 352 22.95 -42.59 29.56
C PRO A 352 24.43 -42.83 29.83
N SER A 353 25.28 -42.64 28.81
CA SER A 353 26.70 -42.35 29.02
C SER A 353 26.95 -40.88 28.70
N VAL A 354 27.29 -40.11 29.73
CA VAL A 354 27.80 -38.74 29.59
C VAL A 354 29.18 -38.84 28.93
N SER A 355 29.29 -38.43 27.67
CA SER A 355 30.55 -38.11 27.02
C SER A 355 30.61 -36.62 26.76
N ARG A 356 31.57 -35.94 27.40
CA ARG A 356 31.89 -34.53 27.16
C ARG A 356 32.61 -34.41 25.81
N ALA A 357 31.86 -34.11 24.75
CA ALA A 357 32.28 -33.34 23.57
C ALA A 357 31.07 -33.16 22.64
N GLY A 358 30.62 -31.91 22.43
CA GLY A 358 29.57 -31.57 21.45
C GLY A 358 28.15 -31.38 22.01
N GLY A 359 27.95 -30.49 22.98
CA GLY A 359 26.60 -30.11 23.43
C GLY A 359 25.92 -29.14 22.44
N LEU A 360 24.58 -29.20 22.35
CA LEU A 360 23.77 -28.28 21.53
C LEU A 360 23.93 -26.81 21.93
N GLY A 361 24.11 -26.52 23.23
CA GLY A 361 24.26 -25.16 23.77
C GLY A 361 25.47 -24.40 23.20
N PRO A 362 26.70 -24.95 23.26
CA PRO A 362 27.89 -24.34 22.66
C PRO A 362 27.77 -24.12 21.14
N ALA A 363 27.14 -25.03 20.40
CA ALA A 363 26.93 -24.88 18.96
C ALA A 363 25.95 -23.74 18.63
N LEU A 364 24.84 -23.66 19.38
CA LEU A 364 23.88 -22.56 19.25
C LEU A 364 24.50 -21.22 19.64
N ALA A 365 25.30 -21.17 20.71
CA ALA A 365 26.02 -19.96 21.11
C ALA A 365 26.95 -19.47 19.99
N GLN A 366 27.63 -20.38 19.30
CA GLN A 366 28.50 -20.04 18.18
C GLN A 366 27.72 -19.52 16.97
N TRP A 367 26.56 -20.10 16.65
CA TRP A 367 25.71 -19.60 15.56
C TRP A 367 25.06 -18.26 15.87
N VAL A 368 24.64 -18.06 17.12
CA VAL A 368 24.12 -16.78 17.59
C VAL A 368 25.20 -15.70 17.55
N ALA A 369 26.41 -16.00 18.04
CA ALA A 369 27.55 -15.08 17.99
C ALA A 369 27.91 -14.71 16.53
N GLN A 370 27.88 -15.69 15.62
CA GLN A 370 28.11 -15.47 14.19
C GLN A 370 27.02 -14.59 13.55
N ALA A 371 25.74 -14.83 13.88
CA ALA A 371 24.63 -14.02 13.37
C ALA A 371 24.67 -12.57 13.91
N LEU A 372 25.17 -12.37 15.12
CA LEU A 372 25.31 -11.05 15.75
C LEU A 372 26.64 -10.36 15.42
N GLU A 373 27.54 -11.01 14.68
CA GLU A 373 28.91 -10.54 14.41
C GLU A 373 29.73 -10.17 15.68
N ILE A 374 29.49 -10.88 16.78
CA ILE A 374 30.21 -10.69 18.06
C ILE A 374 31.05 -11.92 18.42
N ASP A 375 32.01 -11.76 19.33
CA ASP A 375 32.79 -12.87 19.85
C ASP A 375 31.90 -13.77 20.73
N VAL A 376 32.05 -15.10 20.61
CA VAL A 376 31.29 -16.07 21.43
C VAL A 376 31.57 -15.89 22.93
N GLU A 377 32.73 -15.37 23.30
CA GLU A 377 33.09 -15.05 24.69
C GLU A 377 32.39 -13.78 25.22
N THR A 378 31.91 -12.91 24.33
CA THR A 378 31.14 -11.70 24.67
C THR A 378 29.62 -11.93 24.73
N LEU A 379 29.15 -13.11 24.33
CA LEU A 379 27.73 -13.46 24.30
C LEU A 379 27.24 -13.88 25.70
N GLU A 380 26.26 -13.16 26.24
CA GLU A 380 25.64 -13.49 27.52
C GLU A 380 24.50 -14.50 27.31
N LEU A 381 24.75 -15.76 27.65
CA LEU A 381 23.85 -16.89 27.36
C LEU A 381 22.48 -16.82 28.05
N ASP A 382 22.37 -16.07 29.15
CA ASP A 382 21.18 -15.93 29.98
C ASP A 382 20.43 -14.60 29.77
N ARG A 383 20.91 -13.74 28.85
CA ARG A 383 20.30 -12.44 28.56
C ARG A 383 19.46 -12.48 27.28
N PRO A 384 18.34 -11.73 27.19
CA PRO A 384 17.52 -11.69 25.99
C PRO A 384 18.32 -11.37 24.72
N LEU A 385 18.19 -12.16 23.65
CA LEU A 385 18.93 -12.01 22.40
C LEU A 385 18.60 -10.68 21.71
N GLN A 386 17.38 -10.18 21.86
CA GLN A 386 16.96 -8.87 21.37
C GLN A 386 17.70 -7.72 22.05
N GLU A 387 18.05 -7.86 23.34
CA GLU A 387 18.86 -6.88 24.06
C GLU A 387 20.35 -6.95 23.68
N GLN A 388 20.76 -8.02 23.00
CA GLN A 388 22.12 -8.25 22.51
C GLN A 388 22.25 -8.00 21.00
N GLY A 389 21.22 -7.44 20.36
CA GLY A 389 21.26 -7.01 18.95
C GLY A 389 20.55 -7.93 17.96
N LEU A 390 19.83 -8.96 18.41
CA LEU A 390 19.05 -9.83 17.51
C LEU A 390 17.78 -9.11 17.03
N ASP A 391 17.80 -8.63 15.79
CA ASP A 391 16.63 -8.06 15.12
C ASP A 391 15.82 -9.12 14.36
N SER A 392 14.70 -8.71 13.77
CA SER A 392 13.80 -9.62 13.05
C SER A 392 14.41 -10.23 11.79
N MET A 393 15.44 -9.62 11.19
CA MET A 393 16.13 -10.18 10.01
C MET A 393 17.17 -11.21 10.43
N LEU A 394 17.93 -10.93 11.50
CA LEU A 394 18.89 -11.86 12.09
C LEU A 394 18.20 -13.07 12.71
N ALA A 395 16.99 -12.91 13.27
CA ALA A 395 16.18 -14.02 13.76
C ALA A 395 15.73 -14.97 12.64
N VAL A 396 15.40 -14.44 11.45
CA VAL A 396 15.07 -15.25 10.27
C VAL A 396 16.29 -15.98 9.75
N SER A 397 17.44 -15.29 9.63
CA SER A 397 18.69 -15.92 9.22
C SER A 397 19.13 -17.02 10.19
N LEU A 398 19.02 -16.77 11.49
CA LEU A 398 19.36 -17.75 12.52
C LEU A 398 18.42 -18.96 12.50
N ALA A 399 17.11 -18.75 12.30
CA ALA A 399 16.14 -19.84 12.16
C ALA A 399 16.43 -20.69 10.90
N GLN A 400 16.81 -20.06 9.79
CA GLN A 400 17.23 -20.75 8.55
C GLN A 400 18.55 -21.51 8.73
N ASP A 401 19.51 -20.95 9.48
CA ASP A 401 20.76 -21.61 9.82
C ASP A 401 20.55 -22.82 10.73
N ILE A 402 19.67 -22.70 11.73
CA ILE A 402 19.28 -23.82 12.60
C ILE A 402 18.57 -24.90 11.78
N ARG A 403 17.64 -24.50 10.89
CA ARG A 403 16.92 -25.43 10.01
C ARG A 403 17.86 -26.19 9.08
N SER A 404 18.82 -25.50 8.47
CA SER A 404 19.79 -26.13 7.57
C SER A 404 20.80 -27.03 8.28
N LYS A 405 21.20 -26.68 9.51
CA LYS A 405 22.25 -27.41 10.26
C LYS A 405 21.73 -28.54 11.15
N LEU A 406 20.46 -28.48 11.57
CA LEU A 406 19.84 -29.47 12.45
C LEU A 406 18.69 -30.26 11.79
N ASP A 407 18.34 -29.93 10.54
CA ASP A 407 17.24 -30.57 9.77
C ASP A 407 15.89 -30.56 10.53
N VAL A 408 15.62 -29.46 11.24
CA VAL A 408 14.37 -29.23 11.99
C VAL A 408 13.69 -27.96 11.52
N ASP A 409 12.37 -28.02 11.31
CA ASP A 409 11.59 -26.85 10.91
C ASP A 409 11.07 -26.12 12.16
N ILE A 410 11.80 -25.10 12.60
CA ILE A 410 11.40 -24.25 13.72
C ILE A 410 10.73 -22.96 13.22
N PRO A 411 9.60 -22.55 13.81
CA PRO A 411 8.99 -21.28 13.46
C PRO A 411 9.89 -20.12 13.94
N VAL A 412 10.00 -19.06 13.14
CA VAL A 412 10.82 -17.87 13.47
C VAL A 412 10.38 -17.23 14.80
N THR A 413 9.09 -17.35 15.13
CA THR A 413 8.54 -16.91 16.42
C THR A 413 9.22 -17.59 17.60
N LEU A 414 9.68 -18.84 17.47
CA LEU A 414 10.38 -19.55 18.55
C LEU A 414 11.71 -18.88 18.89
N VAL A 415 12.46 -18.41 17.89
CA VAL A 415 13.73 -17.67 18.08
C VAL A 415 13.48 -16.30 18.74
N LEU A 416 12.31 -15.70 18.48
CA LEU A 416 11.89 -14.43 19.06
C LEU A 416 11.29 -14.59 20.47
N GLU A 417 10.59 -15.68 20.75
CA GLU A 417 9.87 -15.91 22.02
C GLU A 417 10.76 -16.53 23.10
N THR A 418 11.71 -17.40 22.73
CA THR A 418 12.55 -18.11 23.72
C THR A 418 13.57 -17.21 24.40
N GLY A 419 13.86 -16.05 23.83
CA GLY A 419 14.59 -14.96 24.48
C GLY A 419 16.07 -15.24 24.74
N THR A 420 16.53 -16.45 25.07
CA THR A 420 17.95 -16.70 25.41
C THR A 420 18.48 -17.97 24.75
N VAL A 421 19.80 -18.06 24.56
CA VAL A 421 20.46 -19.25 23.99
C VAL A 421 20.16 -20.50 24.82
N ALA A 422 20.13 -20.36 26.15
CA ALA A 422 19.83 -21.46 27.07
C ALA A 422 18.40 -22.00 26.92
N LYS A 423 17.41 -21.12 26.73
CA LYS A 423 16.00 -21.50 26.51
C LYS A 423 15.78 -22.08 25.12
N LEU A 424 16.37 -21.49 24.08
CA LEU A 424 16.31 -22.04 22.72
C LEU A 424 16.93 -23.46 22.66
N ALA A 425 18.05 -23.68 23.36
CA ALA A 425 18.68 -24.99 23.46
C ALA A 425 17.89 -26.01 24.31
N ALA A 426 17.04 -25.54 25.23
CA ALA A 426 16.13 -26.38 25.99
C ALA A 426 14.90 -26.76 25.15
N GLU A 427 14.28 -25.80 24.47
CA GLU A 427 13.09 -26.04 23.66
C GLU A 427 13.40 -26.94 22.44
N LEU A 428 14.54 -26.71 21.77
CA LEU A 428 15.01 -27.59 20.69
C LEU A 428 15.27 -29.02 21.17
N ARG A 429 15.58 -29.22 22.45
CA ARG A 429 15.79 -30.54 23.04
C ARG A 429 14.48 -31.20 23.46
N ASP A 430 13.60 -30.43 24.09
CA ASP A 430 12.41 -30.94 24.75
C ASP A 430 11.23 -31.11 23.77
N GLU A 431 11.07 -30.20 22.80
CA GLU A 431 9.99 -30.24 21.81
C GLU A 431 10.44 -30.85 20.47
N TYR A 432 11.68 -30.62 20.05
CA TYR A 432 12.21 -31.08 18.75
C TYR A 432 13.20 -32.26 18.86
N GLY A 433 13.50 -32.74 20.08
CA GLY A 433 14.31 -33.93 20.31
C GLY A 433 15.81 -33.81 19.98
N VAL A 434 16.32 -32.60 19.76
CA VAL A 434 17.72 -32.38 19.35
C VAL A 434 18.64 -32.40 20.57
N THR A 435 19.54 -33.37 20.64
CA THR A 435 20.41 -33.59 21.82
C THR A 435 21.89 -33.25 21.60
N SER A 436 22.33 -33.06 20.35
CA SER A 436 23.71 -32.70 19.99
C SER A 436 23.74 -31.80 18.75
N GLY A 437 24.65 -30.82 18.73
CA GLY A 437 24.94 -30.04 17.51
C GLY A 437 25.75 -30.87 16.49
N PRO A 438 25.86 -30.43 15.23
CA PRO A 438 26.63 -31.13 14.21
C PRO A 438 28.11 -31.20 14.61
N ALA A 439 28.73 -32.38 14.46
CA ALA A 439 30.15 -32.57 14.80
C ALA A 439 31.04 -31.67 13.93
N PRO A 440 32.12 -31.05 14.47
CA PRO A 440 33.04 -30.26 13.67
C PRO A 440 33.68 -31.13 12.59
N VAL A 441 33.60 -30.71 11.33
CA VAL A 441 34.34 -31.33 10.23
C VAL A 441 35.80 -30.88 10.36
N GLU A 442 36.69 -31.76 10.84
CA GLU A 442 38.13 -31.52 10.80
C GLU A 442 38.63 -31.52 9.34
N PRO A 443 39.56 -30.62 8.98
CA PRO A 443 40.19 -30.64 7.66
C PRO A 443 41.08 -31.87 7.53
N ALA A 444 40.84 -32.66 6.48
CA ALA A 444 41.57 -33.89 6.18
C ALA A 444 43.10 -33.66 6.08
N ARG A 445 43.85 -34.35 6.95
CA ARG A 445 45.29 -34.56 6.83
C ARG A 445 45.58 -35.88 6.09
N GLY A 446 46.48 -35.83 5.11
CA GLY A 446 47.22 -36.97 4.55
C GLY A 446 46.96 -37.18 3.04
N GLY A 447 47.94 -37.18 2.13
CA GLY A 447 49.36 -37.47 2.32
C GLY A 447 50.31 -36.93 1.24
N SER A 448 51.58 -37.06 1.58
CA SER A 448 52.79 -36.47 1.01
C SER A 448 53.17 -36.88 -0.42
N PRO A 449 54.10 -36.14 -1.02
CA PRO A 449 55.34 -36.73 -1.52
C PRO A 449 56.56 -36.27 -0.69
N SER A 450 57.51 -37.20 -0.49
CA SER A 450 58.79 -37.04 0.24
C SER A 450 59.84 -36.18 -0.53
N PRO A 451 60.97 -35.77 0.09
CA PRO A 451 61.59 -34.47 -0.10
C PRO A 451 62.97 -34.48 -0.79
N ALA A 452 63.46 -33.31 -1.18
CA ALA A 452 64.90 -33.01 -1.25
C ALA A 452 65.19 -31.51 -1.03
N ALA A 453 65.70 -31.24 0.18
CA ALA A 453 66.75 -30.28 0.57
C ALA A 453 66.74 -28.81 0.09
N GLY A 454 66.81 -27.89 1.07
CA GLY A 454 67.76 -26.75 1.00
C GLY A 454 67.31 -25.38 1.51
N THR A 455 67.54 -25.14 2.82
CA THR A 455 67.99 -23.87 3.44
C THR A 455 67.10 -22.61 3.43
N ASP A 456 66.61 -22.27 4.62
CA ASP A 456 66.27 -20.92 5.15
C ASP A 456 67.55 -20.01 5.22
N PRO A 457 67.53 -18.66 5.40
CA PRO A 457 66.58 -17.89 6.21
C PRO A 457 66.08 -16.53 5.68
N ALA A 458 64.96 -16.08 6.26
CA ALA A 458 64.45 -14.69 6.26
C ALA A 458 65.45 -13.70 6.91
N PRO A 459 65.40 -12.37 6.63
CA PRO A 459 64.49 -11.50 7.41
C PRO A 459 63.99 -10.19 6.73
N ARG A 460 62.71 -9.85 7.04
CA ARG A 460 62.13 -8.55 7.45
C ARG A 460 62.22 -7.26 6.57
N PRO A 461 61.33 -6.26 6.83
CA PRO A 461 60.58 -5.54 5.80
C PRO A 461 61.11 -4.12 5.53
N ALA A 462 60.82 -3.59 4.34
CA ALA A 462 60.98 -2.19 4.03
C ALA A 462 59.86 -1.68 3.10
N GLU A 463 59.12 -0.71 3.63
CA GLU A 463 58.61 0.52 3.01
C GLU A 463 57.95 0.50 1.62
N VAL A 464 56.71 1.01 1.65
CA VAL A 464 55.88 1.41 0.52
C VAL A 464 56.48 2.66 -0.14
N ALA A 465 56.86 2.54 -1.41
CA ALA A 465 57.02 3.67 -2.32
C ALA A 465 56.42 3.27 -3.68
N ALA A 466 55.39 4.00 -4.11
CA ALA A 466 54.82 3.87 -5.45
C ALA A 466 55.78 4.43 -6.51
N PRO A 467 55.83 3.82 -7.71
CA PRO A 467 56.19 4.56 -8.90
C PRO A 467 55.03 4.62 -9.91
N PHE A 468 54.85 5.83 -10.42
CA PHE A 468 54.13 6.15 -11.65
C PHE A 468 54.70 5.32 -12.82
N VAL A 469 53.83 4.82 -13.70
CA VAL A 469 54.21 4.22 -14.98
C VAL A 469 53.95 5.23 -16.10
N GLU A 470 55.02 5.57 -16.80
CA GLU A 470 55.07 6.39 -18.01
C GLU A 470 54.56 5.60 -19.23
N VAL A 471 53.61 6.16 -19.98
CA VAL A 471 53.01 5.52 -21.17
C VAL A 471 53.79 5.93 -22.42
N ALA A 472 54.38 4.96 -23.11
CA ALA A 472 55.04 5.14 -24.40
C ALA A 472 54.02 5.11 -25.59
N PRO A 473 54.29 5.82 -26.70
CA PRO A 473 53.32 6.02 -27.77
C PRO A 473 53.20 4.84 -28.75
N LEU A 474 51.98 4.66 -29.29
CA LEU A 474 51.59 3.66 -30.29
C LEU A 474 52.09 4.02 -31.71
N PRO A 475 52.52 3.04 -32.54
CA PRO A 475 52.64 3.21 -33.98
C PRO A 475 51.33 2.90 -34.72
N ALA A 476 51.18 3.57 -35.87
CA ALA A 476 49.98 3.64 -36.71
C ALA A 476 49.81 2.46 -37.70
N GLU A 477 48.55 2.32 -38.14
CA GLU A 477 48.00 1.60 -39.31
C GLU A 477 48.16 0.07 -39.42
N VAL A 478 47.03 -0.63 -39.21
CA VAL A 478 46.71 -1.90 -39.88
C VAL A 478 45.26 -1.84 -40.38
N THR A 479 45.09 -1.93 -41.69
CA THR A 479 43.81 -1.99 -42.42
C THR A 479 43.19 -3.39 -42.31
N PRO A 480 41.85 -3.54 -42.18
CA PRO A 480 41.20 -4.85 -42.15
C PRO A 480 40.90 -5.39 -43.56
N PRO A 481 41.01 -6.71 -43.82
CA PRO A 481 40.53 -7.33 -45.06
C PRO A 481 39.02 -7.65 -44.98
N PRO A 482 38.33 -7.80 -46.14
CA PRO A 482 36.88 -7.95 -46.20
C PRO A 482 36.41 -9.36 -45.85
N ALA A 483 35.28 -9.46 -45.16
CA ALA A 483 34.58 -10.73 -44.91
C ALA A 483 33.69 -11.09 -46.10
N GLU A 484 34.05 -12.14 -46.83
CA GLU A 484 33.18 -12.80 -47.81
C GLU A 484 32.24 -13.78 -47.10
N LEU A 485 30.94 -13.64 -47.36
CA LEU A 485 29.90 -14.59 -47.00
C LEU A 485 29.86 -15.71 -48.06
N SER A 486 29.86 -16.98 -47.64
CA SER A 486 29.24 -18.06 -48.43
C SER A 486 28.71 -19.21 -47.56
N PRO A 487 27.56 -19.81 -47.92
CA PRO A 487 26.78 -20.73 -47.09
C PRO A 487 27.03 -22.21 -47.43
N VAL A 488 26.82 -23.14 -46.49
CA VAL A 488 26.60 -24.57 -46.81
C VAL A 488 25.56 -25.19 -45.86
N LEU A 489 24.60 -25.88 -46.47
CA LEU A 489 23.43 -26.55 -45.91
C LEU A 489 23.76 -27.89 -45.20
N ALA A 490 22.98 -28.14 -44.14
CA ALA A 490 22.42 -29.40 -43.61
C ALA A 490 23.10 -30.76 -43.87
N HIS A 491 23.39 -31.48 -42.77
CA HIS A 491 23.10 -32.92 -42.65
C HIS A 491 22.58 -33.26 -41.24
N THR A 492 21.42 -33.92 -41.22
CA THR A 492 20.75 -34.52 -40.06
C THR A 492 21.28 -35.93 -39.81
N THR A 493 21.54 -36.27 -38.55
CA THR A 493 21.30 -37.63 -38.03
C THR A 493 20.68 -37.49 -36.64
N ALA A 494 19.45 -37.97 -36.50
CA ALA A 494 18.72 -38.02 -35.25
C ALA A 494 18.93 -39.36 -34.53
N SER A 495 18.78 -39.30 -33.22
CA SER A 495 18.30 -40.35 -32.30
C SER A 495 19.34 -41.12 -31.48
N GLU A 496 19.65 -40.58 -30.30
CA GLU A 496 19.55 -41.31 -29.03
C GLU A 496 18.92 -40.39 -27.97
N ALA A 497 18.04 -40.97 -27.16
CA ALA A 497 16.82 -40.35 -26.66
C ALA A 497 16.92 -39.54 -25.34
N ALA A 498 16.07 -38.52 -25.29
CA ALA A 498 15.28 -38.05 -24.14
C ALA A 498 16.03 -37.43 -22.94
N GLN A 499 16.47 -36.19 -23.11
CA GLN A 499 16.14 -35.16 -22.13
C GLN A 499 15.16 -34.18 -22.78
N ASP A 500 13.96 -34.13 -22.21
CA ASP A 500 12.88 -33.22 -22.58
C ASP A 500 13.39 -31.77 -22.58
N THR A 501 13.69 -31.27 -23.77
CA THR A 501 14.19 -29.90 -24.01
C THR A 501 13.22 -29.13 -24.88
N ASP A 502 11.94 -29.53 -24.88
CA ASP A 502 10.88 -28.71 -25.46
C ASP A 502 10.53 -27.56 -24.49
N ARG A 503 11.52 -26.74 -24.16
CA ARG A 503 11.27 -25.43 -23.56
C ARG A 503 10.68 -24.59 -24.67
N HIS A 504 9.35 -24.62 -24.81
CA HIS A 504 8.62 -23.78 -25.76
C HIS A 504 9.12 -22.32 -25.67
N ASP A 505 9.14 -21.64 -26.82
CA ASP A 505 9.48 -20.23 -26.89
C ASP A 505 8.53 -19.40 -26.01
N ILE A 506 9.06 -18.36 -25.35
CA ILE A 506 8.26 -17.45 -24.53
C ILE A 506 7.82 -16.28 -25.42
N ALA A 507 6.51 -16.08 -25.52
CA ALA A 507 5.93 -14.99 -26.28
C ALA A 507 5.58 -13.82 -25.36
N ILE A 508 5.89 -12.59 -25.76
CA ILE A 508 5.30 -11.39 -25.14
C ILE A 508 3.95 -11.17 -25.81
N VAL A 509 2.88 -11.27 -25.04
CA VAL A 509 1.50 -11.24 -25.56
C VAL A 509 0.75 -9.96 -25.18
N GLY A 510 1.29 -9.14 -24.28
CA GLY A 510 0.76 -7.81 -24.01
C GLY A 510 1.80 -6.87 -23.40
N VAL A 511 1.63 -5.57 -23.59
CA VAL A 511 2.54 -4.53 -23.11
C VAL A 511 1.81 -3.25 -22.72
N ASP A 512 2.25 -2.62 -21.64
CA ASP A 512 1.88 -1.26 -21.26
C ASP A 512 3.07 -0.55 -20.62
N GLY A 513 3.07 0.78 -20.62
CA GLY A 513 4.02 1.55 -19.85
C GLY A 513 3.83 3.05 -19.98
N VAL A 514 4.43 3.79 -19.05
CA VAL A 514 4.51 5.25 -19.03
C VAL A 514 5.96 5.68 -18.96
N PHE A 515 6.31 6.69 -19.75
CA PHE A 515 7.68 7.14 -19.98
C PHE A 515 7.73 8.68 -20.03
N PRO A 516 8.93 9.30 -19.94
CA PRO A 516 9.04 10.75 -20.07
C PRO A 516 8.55 11.20 -21.45
N GLY A 517 7.54 12.06 -21.48
CA GLY A 517 6.93 12.55 -22.73
C GLY A 517 6.01 11.56 -23.45
N ALA A 518 5.67 10.42 -22.83
CA ALA A 518 4.77 9.44 -23.40
C ALA A 518 3.89 8.78 -22.33
N ALA A 519 2.57 8.96 -22.43
CA ALA A 519 1.60 8.37 -21.52
C ALA A 519 1.39 6.86 -21.78
N ASP A 520 1.74 6.39 -22.97
CA ASP A 520 1.58 5.00 -23.41
C ASP A 520 2.68 4.57 -24.42
N THR A 521 2.63 3.30 -24.85
CA THR A 521 3.59 2.71 -25.80
C THR A 521 3.46 3.27 -27.22
N THR A 522 2.29 3.77 -27.61
CA THR A 522 2.07 4.40 -28.92
C THR A 522 2.74 5.77 -28.98
N GLU A 523 2.62 6.55 -27.90
CA GLU A 523 3.33 7.81 -27.75
C GLU A 523 4.84 7.59 -27.61
N LEU A 524 5.28 6.56 -26.89
CA LEU A 524 6.69 6.20 -26.81
C LEU A 524 7.27 5.94 -28.22
N TRP A 525 6.52 5.21 -29.06
CA TRP A 525 6.93 4.98 -30.43
C TRP A 525 7.15 6.29 -31.20
N ARG A 526 6.24 7.26 -31.05
CA ARG A 526 6.40 8.59 -31.67
C ARG A 526 7.62 9.33 -31.16
N VAL A 527 7.82 9.39 -29.85
CA VAL A 527 9.00 9.98 -29.21
C VAL A 527 10.29 9.41 -29.79
N LEU A 528 10.35 8.07 -29.95
CA LEU A 528 11.51 7.38 -30.51
C LEU A 528 11.70 7.66 -32.01
N THR A 529 10.64 7.64 -32.81
CA THR A 529 10.73 7.88 -34.26
C THR A 529 11.05 9.33 -34.59
N ASP A 530 10.52 10.26 -33.80
CA ASP A 530 10.70 11.71 -33.97
C ASP A 530 12.00 12.20 -33.31
N ARG A 531 12.68 11.32 -32.56
CA ARG A 531 13.97 11.56 -31.88
C ARG A 531 13.89 12.70 -30.86
N GLU A 532 12.80 12.74 -30.11
CA GLU A 532 12.56 13.79 -29.14
C GLU A 532 13.47 13.65 -27.91
N ASP A 533 13.97 14.79 -27.40
CA ASP A 533 14.72 14.86 -26.14
C ASP A 533 13.74 15.17 -25.00
N CYS A 534 13.31 14.13 -24.29
CA CYS A 534 12.31 14.24 -23.23
C CYS A 534 12.87 14.71 -21.88
N LEU A 535 14.15 15.11 -21.82
CA LEU A 535 14.75 15.61 -20.59
C LEU A 535 14.24 17.02 -20.27
N LYS A 536 13.65 17.19 -19.09
CA LYS A 536 13.15 18.48 -18.61
C LYS A 536 13.89 18.88 -17.35
N GLU A 537 13.85 20.16 -16.99
CA GLU A 537 14.31 20.60 -15.67
C GLU A 537 13.43 19.96 -14.58
N VAL A 538 14.00 19.71 -13.38
CA VAL A 538 13.24 19.18 -12.24
C VAL A 538 11.98 20.02 -12.02
N PRO A 539 10.77 19.43 -12.13
CA PRO A 539 9.54 20.18 -11.94
C PRO A 539 9.39 20.67 -10.50
N LYS A 540 8.90 21.91 -10.32
CA LYS A 540 8.75 22.57 -9.00
C LYS A 540 7.74 21.88 -8.08
N ASP A 541 6.83 21.10 -8.63
CA ASP A 541 5.89 20.25 -7.92
C ASP A 541 6.51 18.94 -7.41
N ARG A 542 7.74 18.60 -7.83
CA ARG A 542 8.53 17.50 -7.25
C ARG A 542 9.32 17.96 -6.02
N TRP A 543 10.26 18.88 -6.22
CA TRP A 543 11.02 19.56 -5.16
C TRP A 543 11.67 20.83 -5.70
N ASP A 544 12.08 21.72 -4.80
CA ASP A 544 12.85 22.91 -5.15
C ASP A 544 14.31 22.53 -5.42
N ILE A 545 14.67 22.35 -6.70
CA ILE A 545 16.04 22.02 -7.10
C ILE A 545 17.04 23.14 -6.75
N ASP A 546 16.61 24.40 -6.70
CA ASP A 546 17.51 25.53 -6.39
C ASP A 546 18.01 25.46 -4.95
N ALA A 547 17.22 24.87 -4.03
CA ALA A 547 17.62 24.67 -2.64
C ALA A 547 18.76 23.63 -2.46
N TYR A 548 18.94 22.73 -3.44
CA TYR A 548 19.95 21.66 -3.38
C TYR A 548 21.06 21.83 -4.42
N TYR A 549 20.92 22.79 -5.35
CA TYR A 549 21.83 22.89 -6.47
C TYR A 549 23.22 23.39 -6.05
N SER A 550 24.24 22.58 -6.32
CA SER A 550 25.63 23.04 -6.30
C SER A 550 26.50 22.16 -7.20
N THR A 551 27.49 22.79 -7.83
CA THR A 551 28.53 22.07 -8.60
C THR A 551 29.68 21.58 -7.70
N ASP A 552 29.74 22.07 -6.47
CA ASP A 552 30.65 21.60 -5.43
C ASP A 552 30.16 20.24 -4.91
N ALA A 553 31.09 19.29 -4.71
CA ALA A 553 30.80 17.94 -4.23
C ALA A 553 30.50 17.87 -2.71
N ALA A 554 29.88 18.92 -2.16
CA ALA A 554 29.49 18.95 -0.76
C ALA A 554 28.35 17.94 -0.48
N PRO A 555 28.28 17.33 0.71
CA PRO A 555 27.15 16.47 1.08
C PRO A 555 25.81 17.20 0.92
N GLY A 556 24.81 16.52 0.36
CA GLY A 556 23.44 17.05 0.19
C GLY A 556 23.23 17.94 -1.04
N THR A 557 24.25 18.13 -1.88
CA THR A 557 24.12 18.91 -3.11
C THR A 557 23.79 18.06 -4.34
N VAL A 558 23.19 18.70 -5.34
CA VAL A 558 22.86 18.13 -6.64
C VAL A 558 23.45 19.02 -7.73
N TYR A 559 24.27 18.49 -8.62
CA TYR A 559 24.79 19.28 -9.76
C TYR A 559 23.96 19.09 -11.05
N LEU A 560 23.06 18.11 -11.08
CA LEU A 560 22.23 17.80 -12.24
C LEU A 560 20.83 18.42 -12.08
N ARG A 561 20.44 19.29 -13.03
CA ARG A 561 19.12 19.95 -13.03
C ARG A 561 18.08 19.30 -13.93
N ARG A 562 18.49 18.41 -14.84
CA ARG A 562 17.60 17.83 -15.86
C ARG A 562 17.51 16.32 -15.71
N ALA A 563 16.31 15.79 -15.91
CA ALA A 563 16.03 14.35 -15.93
C ALA A 563 14.79 14.07 -16.79
N GLY A 564 14.55 12.79 -17.08
CA GLY A 564 13.30 12.34 -17.69
C GLY A 564 12.24 12.14 -16.61
N PHE A 565 11.14 12.89 -16.67
CA PHE A 565 10.04 12.77 -15.71
C PHE A 565 8.78 12.29 -16.40
N VAL A 566 8.06 11.38 -15.74
CA VAL A 566 6.68 11.05 -16.15
C VAL A 566 5.75 12.19 -15.73
N ASP A 567 4.78 12.48 -16.58
CA ASP A 567 3.72 13.42 -16.27
C ASP A 567 2.70 12.74 -15.31
N GLU A 568 1.91 13.53 -14.58
CA GLU A 568 0.89 13.03 -13.63
C GLU A 568 1.38 12.00 -12.59
N LEU A 569 2.50 12.29 -11.90
CA LEU A 569 3.09 11.40 -10.87
C LEU A 569 2.06 10.80 -9.89
N THR A 570 1.07 11.59 -9.46
CA THR A 570 0.10 11.21 -8.41
C THR A 570 -1.25 10.74 -8.94
N GLY A 571 -1.46 10.74 -10.26
CA GLY A 571 -2.71 10.30 -10.90
C GLY A 571 -3.00 8.83 -10.58
N PHE A 572 -4.16 8.56 -9.98
CA PHE A 572 -4.57 7.21 -9.60
C PHE A 572 -6.08 7.10 -9.38
N ASP A 573 -6.73 6.14 -10.06
CA ASP A 573 -8.13 5.80 -9.81
C ASP A 573 -8.25 4.85 -8.62
N ALA A 574 -8.17 5.39 -7.41
CA ALA A 574 -8.16 4.59 -6.18
C ALA A 574 -9.36 3.66 -6.05
N GLY A 575 -10.57 4.11 -6.40
CA GLY A 575 -11.75 3.27 -6.22
C GLY A 575 -11.90 2.18 -7.28
N PHE A 576 -11.37 2.37 -8.51
CA PHE A 576 -11.23 1.27 -9.47
C PHE A 576 -10.40 0.14 -8.85
N PHE A 577 -9.28 0.50 -8.20
CA PHE A 577 -8.40 -0.43 -7.50
C PHE A 577 -8.87 -0.86 -6.11
N GLN A 578 -10.11 -0.49 -5.71
CA GLN A 578 -10.70 -0.81 -4.40
C GLN A 578 -9.86 -0.31 -3.21
N ILE A 579 -9.18 0.81 -3.40
CA ILE A 579 -8.37 1.50 -2.39
C ILE A 579 -9.11 2.77 -2.00
N SER A 580 -9.19 3.07 -0.69
CA SER A 580 -9.82 4.31 -0.25
C SER A 580 -8.96 5.53 -0.63
N PRO A 581 -9.56 6.70 -0.89
CA PRO A 581 -8.79 7.92 -1.16
C PRO A 581 -7.81 8.28 -0.04
N ALA A 582 -8.15 7.97 1.21
CA ALA A 582 -7.28 8.16 2.36
C ALA A 582 -6.06 7.22 2.33
N GLU A 583 -6.28 5.93 2.03
CA GLU A 583 -5.21 4.95 1.90
C GLU A 583 -4.30 5.29 0.70
N ALA A 584 -4.86 5.68 -0.44
CA ALA A 584 -4.12 6.00 -1.66
C ALA A 584 -3.06 7.11 -1.46
N ARG A 585 -3.30 8.04 -0.53
CA ARG A 585 -2.33 9.10 -0.18
C ARG A 585 -1.06 8.54 0.45
N TRP A 586 -1.16 7.39 1.11
CA TRP A 586 -0.05 6.73 1.81
C TRP A 586 0.65 5.66 0.95
N ILE A 587 0.13 5.39 -0.25
CA ILE A 587 0.70 4.41 -1.18
C ILE A 587 1.70 5.07 -2.13
N ASP A 588 2.87 4.48 -2.22
CA ASP A 588 3.94 4.84 -3.15
C ASP A 588 3.37 4.95 -4.59
N PRO A 589 3.55 6.10 -5.28
CA PRO A 589 3.22 6.26 -6.69
C PRO A 589 3.69 5.11 -7.58
N GLN A 590 4.83 4.48 -7.26
CA GLN A 590 5.33 3.31 -7.97
C GLN A 590 4.33 2.15 -7.92
N GLN A 591 3.76 1.84 -6.74
CA GLN A 591 2.72 0.81 -6.61
C GLN A 591 1.45 1.17 -7.39
N ARG A 592 1.08 2.46 -7.40
CA ARG A 592 -0.12 2.97 -8.09
C ARG A 592 0.01 2.91 -9.61
N HIS A 593 1.13 3.34 -10.16
CA HIS A 593 1.40 3.25 -11.60
C HIS A 593 1.57 1.80 -12.05
N LEU A 594 2.22 0.98 -11.23
CA LEU A 594 2.42 -0.44 -11.52
C LEU A 594 1.11 -1.22 -11.66
N VAL A 595 0.17 -1.06 -10.73
CA VAL A 595 -1.12 -1.79 -10.81
C VAL A 595 -1.98 -1.32 -11.99
N GLN A 596 -1.91 -0.04 -12.35
CA GLN A 596 -2.52 0.50 -13.57
C GLN A 596 -1.90 -0.10 -14.83
N SER A 597 -0.57 -0.17 -14.86
CA SER A 597 0.16 -0.70 -16.01
C SER A 597 -0.06 -2.21 -16.18
N ALA A 598 -0.06 -2.96 -15.08
CA ALA A 598 -0.38 -4.39 -15.11
C ALA A 598 -1.80 -4.68 -15.60
N TRP A 599 -2.78 -3.86 -15.19
CA TRP A 599 -4.15 -3.97 -15.71
C TRP A 599 -4.19 -3.77 -17.22
N ARG A 600 -3.61 -2.67 -17.73
CA ARG A 600 -3.62 -2.36 -19.17
C ARG A 600 -2.82 -3.35 -20.00
N ALA A 601 -1.70 -3.87 -19.50
CA ALA A 601 -0.93 -4.91 -20.18
C ALA A 601 -1.74 -6.21 -20.32
N LEU A 602 -2.57 -6.55 -19.33
CA LEU A 602 -3.49 -7.69 -19.43
C LEU A 602 -4.68 -7.41 -20.37
N GLU A 603 -5.15 -6.16 -20.47
CA GLU A 603 -6.11 -5.75 -21.49
C GLU A 603 -5.55 -5.89 -22.90
N ASP A 604 -4.32 -5.41 -23.13
CA ASP A 604 -3.60 -5.54 -24.40
C ASP A 604 -3.39 -7.03 -24.77
N ALA A 605 -3.10 -7.88 -23.79
CA ALA A 605 -3.02 -9.33 -23.97
C ALA A 605 -4.37 -10.02 -24.23
N GLY A 606 -5.51 -9.32 -24.08
CA GLY A 606 -6.85 -9.90 -24.16
C GLY A 606 -7.19 -10.84 -22.99
N LEU A 607 -6.51 -10.70 -21.85
CA LEU A 607 -6.64 -11.56 -20.66
C LEU A 607 -7.35 -10.89 -19.47
N ALA A 608 -7.79 -9.65 -19.63
CA ALA A 608 -8.52 -8.91 -18.61
C ALA A 608 -9.80 -9.67 -18.17
N GLY A 609 -9.82 -10.12 -16.91
CA GLY A 609 -10.93 -10.87 -16.32
C GLY A 609 -10.83 -12.40 -16.39
N ASP A 610 -9.97 -12.97 -17.25
CA ASP A 610 -9.80 -14.44 -17.38
C ASP A 610 -8.50 -14.97 -16.73
N ALA A 611 -7.54 -14.07 -16.44
CA ALA A 611 -6.29 -14.39 -15.76
C ALA A 611 -6.45 -15.09 -14.38
N ARG A 612 -7.64 -14.98 -13.76
CA ARG A 612 -7.96 -15.57 -12.44
C ARG A 612 -8.03 -17.10 -12.44
N ASN A 613 -8.24 -17.69 -13.62
CA ASN A 613 -8.39 -19.14 -13.79
C ASN A 613 -7.05 -19.85 -14.08
N ARG A 614 -5.93 -19.10 -14.15
CA ARG A 614 -4.61 -19.60 -14.53
C ARG A 614 -3.58 -19.33 -13.43
N SER A 615 -2.50 -20.11 -13.41
CA SER A 615 -1.34 -19.77 -12.57
C SER A 615 -0.55 -18.66 -13.25
N VAL A 616 -0.83 -17.40 -12.89
CA VAL A 616 -0.11 -16.22 -13.38
C VAL A 616 0.82 -15.72 -12.29
N GLY A 617 2.12 -15.72 -12.55
CA GLY A 617 3.13 -15.13 -11.67
C GLY A 617 3.26 -13.62 -11.86
N VAL A 618 3.82 -12.93 -10.88
CA VAL A 618 4.08 -11.49 -10.90
C VAL A 618 5.52 -11.23 -10.46
N PHE A 619 6.32 -10.66 -11.35
CA PHE A 619 7.74 -10.41 -11.15
C PHE A 619 8.04 -8.94 -11.42
N VAL A 620 8.41 -8.19 -10.39
CA VAL A 620 8.57 -6.74 -10.48
C VAL A 620 10.01 -6.34 -10.21
N GLY A 621 10.67 -5.72 -11.17
CA GLY A 621 11.96 -5.07 -10.98
C GLY A 621 11.81 -3.68 -10.38
N ALA A 622 12.35 -3.46 -9.18
CA ALA A 622 12.35 -2.16 -8.52
C ALA A 622 13.50 -2.08 -7.51
N SER A 623 13.96 -0.87 -7.19
CA SER A 623 15.07 -0.67 -6.25
C SER A 623 14.73 0.33 -5.14
N TYR A 624 14.42 1.58 -5.52
CA TYR A 624 14.36 2.67 -4.57
C TYR A 624 12.96 2.90 -3.97
N GLN A 625 12.91 3.29 -2.69
CA GLN A 625 11.68 3.55 -1.91
C GLN A 625 11.54 5.03 -1.52
N HIS A 626 11.73 5.95 -2.48
CA HIS A 626 11.79 7.39 -2.19
C HIS A 626 10.55 7.96 -1.50
N TYR A 627 9.37 7.38 -1.75
CA TYR A 627 8.13 7.87 -1.15
C TYR A 627 8.10 7.63 0.36
N ARG A 628 8.74 6.55 0.85
CA ARG A 628 8.88 6.26 2.27
C ARG A 628 9.59 7.41 2.99
N ASP A 629 10.70 7.87 2.40
CA ASP A 629 11.56 8.90 3.00
C ASP A 629 10.88 10.27 3.04
N VAL A 630 9.92 10.51 2.14
CA VAL A 630 9.17 11.76 2.04
C VAL A 630 7.90 11.73 2.89
N VAL A 631 7.19 10.60 2.95
CA VAL A 631 5.83 10.54 3.50
C VAL A 631 5.76 9.90 4.88
N VAL A 632 6.65 8.98 5.24
CA VAL A 632 6.47 8.19 6.46
C VAL A 632 6.97 8.91 7.72
N GLY A 633 8.02 9.73 7.66
CA GLY A 633 8.54 10.45 8.85
C GLY A 633 8.57 9.58 10.12
N ASP A 634 8.24 10.15 11.28
CA ASP A 634 8.04 9.43 12.56
C ASP A 634 6.62 8.81 12.70
N ILE A 635 5.78 8.89 11.67
CA ILE A 635 4.36 8.51 11.74
C ILE A 635 4.16 7.11 11.16
N VAL A 636 4.07 6.11 12.03
CA VAL A 636 3.72 4.74 11.64
C VAL A 636 2.20 4.57 11.60
N GLN A 637 1.59 4.88 10.44
CA GLN A 637 0.25 4.37 10.12
C GLN A 637 0.37 3.05 9.34
N THR A 638 -0.51 2.07 9.61
CA THR A 638 -0.49 0.74 8.98
C THR A 638 -0.53 0.80 7.44
N ALA A 639 -1.32 1.73 6.89
CA ALA A 639 -1.40 1.99 5.45
C ALA A 639 -0.09 2.55 4.87
N ALA A 640 0.61 3.40 5.62
CA ALA A 640 1.88 3.99 5.20
C ALA A 640 3.03 2.98 5.23
N GLY A 641 3.04 2.06 6.20
CA GLY A 641 4.05 0.99 6.29
C GLY A 641 4.02 0.05 5.08
N LEU A 642 2.86 -0.55 4.80
CA LEU A 642 2.70 -1.46 3.65
C LEU A 642 2.68 -0.72 2.31
N GLY A 643 2.09 0.49 2.27
CA GLY A 643 2.00 1.32 1.07
C GLY A 643 3.35 1.73 0.46
N ASN A 644 4.45 1.55 1.19
CA ASN A 644 5.80 1.91 0.77
C ASN A 644 6.78 0.74 0.65
N HIS A 645 6.38 -0.48 1.04
CA HIS A 645 7.30 -1.61 1.06
C HIS A 645 7.50 -2.24 -0.34
N ASN A 646 8.74 -2.53 -0.75
CA ASN A 646 9.05 -3.06 -2.09
C ASN A 646 8.35 -4.39 -2.37
N ALA A 647 8.25 -5.29 -1.39
CA ALA A 647 7.49 -6.54 -1.54
C ALA A 647 6.01 -6.32 -1.94
N ILE A 648 5.43 -5.16 -1.60
CA ILE A 648 4.04 -4.84 -1.89
C ILE A 648 3.85 -4.41 -3.36
N LEU A 649 4.91 -4.06 -4.09
CA LEU A 649 4.84 -3.79 -5.53
C LEU A 649 4.25 -4.99 -6.29
N ALA A 650 4.86 -6.18 -6.17
CA ALA A 650 4.32 -7.40 -6.77
C ALA A 650 3.04 -7.86 -6.08
N ASN A 651 3.00 -7.88 -4.74
CA ASN A 651 1.86 -8.45 -4.01
C ASN A 651 0.55 -7.66 -4.21
N ARG A 652 0.60 -6.34 -4.40
CA ARG A 652 -0.60 -5.55 -4.67
C ARG A 652 -1.19 -5.88 -6.04
N VAL A 653 -0.34 -6.08 -7.05
CA VAL A 653 -0.76 -6.54 -8.38
C VAL A 653 -1.40 -7.92 -8.27
N SER A 654 -0.71 -8.88 -7.64
CA SER A 654 -1.22 -10.24 -7.41
C SER A 654 -2.56 -10.24 -6.67
N TYR A 655 -2.66 -9.48 -5.59
CA TYR A 655 -3.86 -9.40 -4.75
C TYR A 655 -5.05 -8.76 -5.49
N PHE A 656 -4.83 -7.61 -6.14
CA PHE A 656 -5.91 -6.90 -6.82
C PHE A 656 -6.47 -7.68 -8.01
N LEU A 657 -5.57 -8.29 -8.79
CA LEU A 657 -5.92 -9.03 -10.00
C LEU A 657 -6.29 -10.50 -9.72
N ASP A 658 -6.12 -10.97 -8.48
CA ASP A 658 -6.35 -12.35 -8.03
C ASP A 658 -5.46 -13.37 -8.78
N LEU A 659 -4.17 -13.02 -8.95
CA LEU A 659 -3.15 -13.85 -9.58
C LEU A 659 -2.46 -14.72 -8.52
N ARG A 660 -2.43 -16.04 -8.76
CA ARG A 660 -2.05 -17.04 -7.74
C ARG A 660 -0.70 -17.74 -7.99
N GLY A 661 0.08 -17.27 -8.95
CA GLY A 661 1.45 -17.74 -9.17
C GLY A 661 2.47 -17.11 -8.23
N PRO A 662 3.78 -17.32 -8.46
CA PRO A 662 4.85 -16.67 -7.71
C PRO A 662 4.69 -15.14 -7.74
N SER A 663 4.92 -14.46 -6.62
CA SER A 663 4.77 -13.00 -6.51
C SER A 663 6.01 -12.42 -5.84
N MET A 664 6.85 -11.72 -6.60
CA MET A 664 8.14 -11.24 -6.09
C MET A 664 8.57 -9.90 -6.68
N THR A 665 9.18 -9.09 -5.82
CA THR A 665 9.92 -7.91 -6.21
C THR A 665 11.41 -8.22 -6.20
N ILE A 666 12.12 -7.87 -7.26
CA ILE A 666 13.53 -8.17 -7.48
C ILE A 666 14.29 -6.85 -7.58
N ASP A 667 15.37 -6.75 -6.79
CA ASP A 667 16.28 -5.62 -6.82
C ASP A 667 17.70 -6.08 -7.18
N THR A 668 18.14 -5.69 -8.36
CA THR A 668 19.53 -5.78 -8.83
C THR A 668 20.00 -4.43 -9.39
N LEU A 669 19.46 -3.33 -8.86
CA LEU A 669 19.64 -1.97 -9.37
C LEU A 669 19.17 -1.85 -10.83
N CYS A 670 20.03 -1.36 -11.73
CA CYS A 670 19.66 -1.04 -13.11
C CYS A 670 19.20 -2.25 -13.94
N SER A 671 19.55 -3.49 -13.55
CA SER A 671 19.13 -4.70 -14.26
C SER A 671 17.83 -5.33 -13.75
N SER A 672 17.19 -4.74 -12.73
CA SER A 672 16.07 -5.35 -12.00
C SER A 672 14.93 -5.85 -12.89
N SER A 673 14.53 -5.08 -13.91
CA SER A 673 13.44 -5.47 -14.82
C SER A 673 13.80 -6.68 -15.70
N LEU A 674 15.03 -6.75 -16.20
CA LEU A 674 15.49 -7.90 -17.00
C LEU A 674 15.75 -9.14 -16.15
N VAL A 675 16.19 -8.96 -14.89
CA VAL A 675 16.27 -10.09 -13.94
C VAL A 675 14.87 -10.57 -13.56
N ALA A 676 13.90 -9.67 -13.40
CA ALA A 676 12.50 -10.07 -13.21
C ALA A 676 11.96 -10.87 -14.40
N LEU A 677 12.25 -10.44 -15.63
CA LEU A 677 11.92 -11.20 -16.84
C LEU A 677 12.62 -12.56 -16.86
N HIS A 678 13.91 -12.61 -16.53
CA HIS A 678 14.67 -13.86 -16.45
C HIS A 678 14.04 -14.84 -15.47
N THR A 679 13.69 -14.39 -14.27
CA THR A 679 13.08 -15.21 -13.23
C THR A 679 11.71 -15.69 -13.66
N ALA A 680 10.89 -14.83 -14.27
CA ALA A 680 9.58 -15.22 -14.80
C ALA A 680 9.67 -16.31 -15.88
N VAL A 681 10.60 -16.17 -16.82
CA VAL A 681 10.87 -17.20 -17.85
C VAL A 681 11.31 -18.53 -17.23
N ARG A 682 12.12 -18.48 -16.17
CA ARG A 682 12.51 -19.67 -15.41
C ARG A 682 11.31 -20.32 -14.72
N SER A 683 10.51 -19.55 -13.98
CA SER A 683 9.31 -20.03 -13.30
C SER A 683 8.31 -20.66 -14.26
N ILE A 684 8.12 -20.11 -15.47
CA ILE A 684 7.26 -20.72 -16.49
C ILE A 684 7.83 -22.07 -16.96
N ARG A 685 9.13 -22.10 -17.27
CA ARG A 685 9.82 -23.32 -17.76
C ARG A 685 9.91 -24.42 -16.71
N ASP A 686 9.97 -24.04 -15.44
CA ASP A 686 10.05 -24.97 -14.31
C ASP A 686 8.62 -25.36 -13.82
N GLY A 687 7.57 -24.83 -14.45
CA GLY A 687 6.17 -25.20 -14.19
C GLY A 687 5.55 -24.57 -12.94
N GLU A 688 6.18 -23.53 -12.37
CA GLU A 688 5.67 -22.79 -11.21
C GLU A 688 4.48 -21.89 -11.58
N CYS A 689 4.46 -21.41 -12.82
CA CYS A 689 3.33 -20.67 -13.40
C CYS A 689 3.20 -20.94 -14.91
N GLU A 690 2.02 -20.68 -15.46
CA GLU A 690 1.75 -20.84 -16.89
C GLU A 690 2.00 -19.54 -17.69
N GLN A 691 1.88 -18.40 -17.01
CA GLN A 691 2.04 -17.07 -17.55
C GLN A 691 2.67 -16.18 -16.48
N ALA A 692 3.19 -15.03 -16.88
CA ALA A 692 3.68 -14.05 -15.93
C ALA A 692 3.40 -12.61 -16.35
N VAL A 693 3.06 -11.78 -15.37
CA VAL A 693 3.17 -10.33 -15.45
C VAL A 693 4.57 -9.95 -15.01
N VAL A 694 5.35 -9.37 -15.91
CA VAL A 694 6.71 -8.90 -15.62
C VAL A 694 6.71 -7.39 -15.74
N ALA A 695 7.19 -6.70 -14.72
CA ALA A 695 7.21 -5.25 -14.72
C ALA A 695 8.54 -4.66 -14.24
N GLY A 696 8.81 -3.43 -14.65
CA GLY A 696 9.90 -2.60 -14.14
C GLY A 696 9.36 -1.23 -13.77
N VAL A 697 9.75 -0.70 -12.61
CA VAL A 697 9.30 0.61 -12.15
C VAL A 697 10.44 1.40 -11.51
N HIS A 698 10.52 2.68 -11.88
CA HIS A 698 11.39 3.65 -11.25
C HIS A 698 10.77 5.05 -11.30
N LEU A 699 10.54 5.66 -10.13
CA LEU A 699 10.08 7.04 -10.00
C LEU A 699 11.01 7.84 -9.07
N GLY A 700 11.54 8.96 -9.57
CA GLY A 700 12.40 9.89 -8.87
C GLY A 700 11.57 10.90 -8.06
N MET A 701 11.23 10.54 -6.83
CA MET A 701 10.31 11.31 -5.97
C MET A 701 11.01 12.11 -4.86
N SER A 702 12.32 11.95 -4.69
CA SER A 702 13.11 12.59 -3.64
C SER A 702 14.43 13.16 -4.19
N PRO A 703 14.92 14.30 -3.67
CA PRO A 703 16.25 14.82 -4.00
C PRO A 703 17.38 13.85 -3.64
N GLN A 704 17.17 12.93 -2.68
CA GLN A 704 18.23 12.07 -2.15
C GLN A 704 18.88 11.17 -3.21
N TYR A 705 18.09 10.65 -4.15
CA TYR A 705 18.63 9.91 -5.29
C TYR A 705 19.58 10.77 -6.14
N PHE A 706 19.17 12.01 -6.39
CA PHE A 706 19.97 12.96 -7.16
C PHE A 706 21.22 13.41 -6.38
N GLN A 707 21.15 13.49 -5.05
CA GLN A 707 22.29 13.80 -4.19
C GLN A 707 23.30 12.64 -4.17
N LEU A 708 22.82 11.40 -4.05
CA LEU A 708 23.68 10.21 -4.08
C LEU A 708 24.39 10.10 -5.43
N GLY A 709 23.66 10.22 -6.54
CA GLY A 709 24.27 10.19 -7.88
C GLY A 709 25.24 11.35 -8.12
N SER A 710 24.96 12.53 -7.56
CA SER A 710 25.88 13.67 -7.62
C SER A 710 27.15 13.43 -6.80
N ARG A 711 27.03 12.81 -5.62
CA ARG A 711 28.17 12.45 -4.77
C ARG A 711 29.06 11.38 -5.42
N LEU A 712 28.46 10.41 -6.09
CA LEU A 712 29.17 9.37 -6.85
C LEU A 712 29.75 9.89 -8.18
N ARG A 713 29.42 11.12 -8.58
CA ARG A 713 29.78 11.70 -9.89
C ARG A 713 29.32 10.83 -11.08
N SER A 714 28.19 10.13 -10.92
CA SER A 714 27.67 9.21 -11.94
C SER A 714 26.88 9.92 -13.03
N PHE A 715 26.36 11.13 -12.75
CA PHE A 715 25.55 11.86 -13.70
C PHE A 715 26.38 12.69 -14.69
N SER A 716 25.88 12.85 -15.90
CA SER A 716 26.45 13.75 -16.91
C SER A 716 26.39 15.21 -16.43
N PRO A 717 27.53 15.90 -16.25
CA PRO A 717 27.54 17.34 -15.92
C PRO A 717 26.94 18.20 -17.03
N SER A 718 26.99 17.73 -18.28
CA SER A 718 26.36 18.40 -19.41
C SER A 718 24.85 18.15 -19.53
N GLY A 719 24.28 17.32 -18.64
CA GLY A 719 22.86 17.05 -18.56
C GLY A 719 22.30 16.28 -19.76
N ARG A 720 23.14 15.46 -20.43
CA ARG A 720 22.72 14.62 -21.56
C ARG A 720 23.35 13.24 -21.48
N SER A 721 22.56 12.20 -21.67
CA SER A 721 23.07 10.84 -21.89
C SER A 721 23.55 10.69 -23.34
N ARG A 722 24.86 10.69 -23.56
CA ARG A 722 25.46 10.53 -24.91
C ARG A 722 25.92 9.09 -25.13
N ALA A 723 24.97 8.17 -25.35
CA ALA A 723 25.30 6.77 -25.56
C ALA A 723 26.26 6.60 -26.76
N PHE A 724 27.40 5.93 -26.54
CA PHE A 724 28.44 5.63 -27.53
C PHE A 724 29.18 6.85 -28.13
N ASP A 725 28.99 8.05 -27.58
CA ASP A 725 29.66 9.27 -28.04
C ASP A 725 31.04 9.43 -27.37
N ALA A 726 32.00 10.01 -28.10
CA ALA A 726 33.36 10.25 -27.58
C ALA A 726 33.39 11.26 -26.41
N ALA A 727 32.38 12.12 -26.30
CA ALA A 727 32.20 13.09 -25.22
C ALA A 727 31.16 12.62 -24.18
N ALA A 728 30.91 11.31 -24.06
CA ALA A 728 30.10 10.76 -22.98
C ALA A 728 30.74 11.03 -21.61
N ASP A 729 30.00 11.67 -20.72
CA ASP A 729 30.49 12.20 -19.43
C ASP A 729 29.62 11.75 -18.24
N GLY A 730 28.79 10.72 -18.43
CA GLY A 730 27.87 10.18 -17.43
C GLY A 730 26.47 9.92 -18.03
N PHE A 731 25.52 9.57 -17.18
CA PHE A 731 24.11 9.39 -17.59
C PHE A 731 23.19 10.44 -16.97
N VAL A 732 21.98 10.53 -17.47
CA VAL A 732 20.88 11.33 -16.90
C VAL A 732 19.77 10.36 -16.52
N PRO A 733 19.25 10.41 -15.27
CA PRO A 733 18.20 9.51 -14.83
C PRO A 733 16.88 9.82 -15.53
N GLY A 734 16.05 8.79 -15.64
CA GLY A 734 14.70 8.88 -16.21
C GLY A 734 13.74 8.02 -15.41
N GLU A 735 12.51 8.49 -15.31
CA GLU A 735 11.40 7.77 -14.70
C GLU A 735 10.71 6.85 -15.71
N GLY A 736 10.03 5.82 -15.22
CA GLY A 736 9.15 5.02 -16.06
C GLY A 736 8.57 3.81 -15.35
N VAL A 737 7.46 3.34 -15.90
CA VAL A 737 6.87 2.04 -15.56
C VAL A 737 6.65 1.30 -16.87
N VAL A 738 7.01 0.02 -16.90
CA VAL A 738 6.72 -0.86 -18.03
C VAL A 738 6.25 -2.19 -17.50
N THR A 739 5.23 -2.75 -18.13
CA THR A 739 4.71 -4.09 -17.83
C THR A 739 4.56 -4.87 -19.12
N VAL A 740 4.97 -6.13 -19.11
CA VAL A 740 4.73 -7.10 -20.18
C VAL A 740 4.05 -8.34 -19.62
N VAL A 741 3.22 -8.97 -20.45
CA VAL A 741 2.61 -10.27 -20.16
C VAL A 741 3.30 -11.31 -21.03
N ILE A 742 3.77 -12.39 -20.41
CA ILE A 742 4.48 -13.50 -21.05
C ILE A 742 3.86 -14.87 -20.76
#